data_AF-A0A1V5NWB4-F1
#
_entry.id   AF-A0A1V5NWB4-F1
#
_cell.length_a   1.000
_cell.length_b   1.000
_cell.length_c   1.000
_cell.angle_alpha   90.00
_cell.angle_beta   90.00
_cell.angle_gamma   90.00
#
_symmetry.space_group_name_H-M   'P 1'
#
loop_
_entity.id
_entity.type
_entity.pdbx_description
1 polymer ?
#
loop_
_entity_poly.entity_id
_entity_poly.type
_entity_poly.pdbx_seq_one_letter_code
_entity_poly.pdbx_strand_id
1 'polypeptide(L)'
;MTIDPVAALLEDLSSPDPTIRFSVLSRIEDVEWTAETLAAFKRRAATEADPGTRFQMQKLLARIERTAGTVSAGSEGALAELEALLKDPGRDDLSLAIVVEGIRRGDAPLAAIALREADWWNFSTELLPSILQFFKKFGSAEDVAQIETMCRHADPRVLTTAVEALEKLSPDSLKELIVPLLVNPVHGIRSRAIRLLYRWDPQEALNHFEAALFSEDANDRNAALFQAFFFPFPEIEPLMLRFIAIEDTPSLLEKAGFLFRANPAPEEPLRLLEVRENCRGEKRKIIGEILSGVIQSLHQAGLVQKTPDQLTLELEEVYQRRKARQLIEGCSLSLASQDAETRKQAALRLCDFARLGYQEARSCLSGWIGGEADADVRAAIHSRLAALDEKAAAAADLDLQKLQPEQRMRLLAGLDGERFKKLRPKLREFMRSCTPEERLLAVQTIGRVGDKSDAGLITGYLAGGEPPVAAAAIEALGSLDLDVLSPYLPKLIQHPADEVRAVAVRVFALFDKKQALSLVEKMFASIQPRQRAYAISCASQFDFPAVREMLISSLQREQDPENIGQYIAIFKANMDEDLWISVFRIVENTQGTRQEMLLALCREAAENLSSGGQPEKHFEFLKGKARTRFEAERAKKATAQPSYALSNIQKIRKQQAERAKEPNADPGLVSFAIVSVLVGAVATALIWFLFLAPPSVPPKKPAKTTETTAKPKFDKRPKNVSGNVTEVSADGKRFTLKTAGATGETYLIEIGAALAAPPSVGSEFNGQIKPVSKDGTGILAQLIMAY
;
A
#
# COMPACT_ATOMS: atom_id res chain seq x y z
N MET A 1 7.68 23.96 10.91
CA MET A 1 6.76 24.73 11.77
C MET A 1 6.38 23.85 12.95
N THR A 2 6.40 24.37 14.18
CA THR A 2 5.76 23.68 15.32
C THR A 2 4.26 23.69 15.06
N ILE A 3 3.71 22.54 14.67
CA ILE A 3 2.27 22.36 14.50
C ILE A 3 1.64 22.61 15.88
N ASP A 4 0.72 23.58 15.95
CA ASP A 4 -0.06 23.82 17.16
C ASP A 4 -0.92 22.55 17.41
N PRO A 5 -0.65 21.78 18.47
CA PRO A 5 -1.38 20.54 18.73
C PRO A 5 -2.89 20.77 18.92
N VAL A 6 -3.28 21.98 19.36
CA VAL A 6 -4.69 22.36 19.49
C VAL A 6 -5.34 22.56 18.13
N ALA A 7 -4.63 23.21 17.19
CA ALA A 7 -5.12 23.40 15.82
C ALA A 7 -5.30 22.06 15.09
N ALA A 8 -4.35 21.13 15.24
CA ALA A 8 -4.46 19.79 14.64
C ALA A 8 -5.64 18.98 15.22
N LEU A 9 -5.87 19.04 16.54
CA LEU A 9 -7.04 18.43 17.16
C LEU A 9 -8.34 19.07 16.65
N LEU A 10 -8.41 20.40 16.54
CA LEU A 10 -9.58 21.08 16.00
C LEU A 10 -9.84 20.74 14.52
N GLU A 11 -8.81 20.45 13.74
CA GLU A 11 -8.95 19.98 12.36
C GLU A 11 -9.56 18.57 12.30
N ASP A 12 -9.12 17.66 13.16
CA ASP A 12 -9.66 16.28 13.22
C ASP A 12 -11.14 16.22 13.61
N LEU A 13 -11.71 17.27 14.22
CA LEU A 13 -13.17 17.43 14.38
C LEU A 13 -13.93 17.52 13.04
N SER A 14 -13.22 17.68 11.91
CA SER A 14 -13.76 17.69 10.55
C SER A 14 -13.82 16.30 9.94
N SER A 15 -13.29 15.29 10.64
CA SER A 15 -13.30 13.91 10.14
C SER A 15 -14.73 13.45 9.85
N PRO A 16 -14.98 12.75 8.72
CA PRO A 16 -16.26 12.12 8.46
C PRO A 16 -16.52 10.92 9.39
N ASP A 17 -15.50 10.43 10.10
CA ASP A 17 -15.64 9.34 11.06
C ASP A 17 -16.10 9.88 12.44
N PRO A 18 -17.29 9.47 12.92
CA PRO A 18 -17.84 9.96 14.18
C PRO A 18 -17.01 9.54 15.40
N THR A 19 -16.29 8.41 15.33
CA THR A 19 -15.44 7.93 16.44
C THR A 19 -14.14 8.71 16.55
N ILE A 20 -13.58 9.17 15.42
CA ILE A 20 -12.43 10.08 15.41
C ILE A 20 -12.84 11.42 16.03
N ARG A 21 -13.94 12.02 15.56
CA ARG A 21 -14.50 13.26 16.14
C ARG A 21 -14.73 13.15 17.63
N PHE A 22 -15.36 12.06 18.07
CA PHE A 22 -15.64 11.81 19.48
C PHE A 22 -14.35 11.63 20.30
N SER A 23 -13.38 10.87 19.80
CA SER A 23 -12.10 10.70 20.50
C SER A 23 -11.32 12.02 20.61
N VAL A 24 -11.37 12.86 19.60
CA VAL A 24 -10.75 14.19 19.61
C VAL A 24 -11.39 15.10 20.66
N LEU A 25 -12.73 15.10 20.77
CA LEU A 25 -13.42 15.88 21.81
C LEU A 25 -12.95 15.52 23.22
N SER A 26 -12.72 14.23 23.49
CA SER A 26 -12.20 13.78 24.79
C SER A 26 -10.76 14.23 25.07
N ARG A 27 -9.94 14.48 24.04
CA ARG A 27 -8.55 14.97 24.17
C ARG A 27 -8.47 16.48 24.31
N ILE A 28 -9.41 17.20 23.70
CA ILE A 28 -9.51 18.66 23.77
C ILE A 28 -9.88 19.12 25.21
N GLU A 29 -10.45 18.24 26.04
CA GLU A 29 -10.79 18.56 27.43
C GLU A 29 -9.60 19.04 28.27
N ASP A 30 -8.41 18.50 28.00
CA ASP A 30 -7.20 18.76 28.80
C ASP A 30 -6.32 19.88 28.22
N VAL A 31 -6.83 20.60 27.20
CA VAL A 31 -6.11 21.67 26.51
C VAL A 31 -6.33 23.02 27.20
N GLU A 32 -5.30 23.87 27.26
CA GLU A 32 -5.44 25.28 27.66
C GLU A 32 -6.20 26.08 26.61
N TRP A 33 -7.36 26.62 27.00
CA TRP A 33 -8.23 27.39 26.11
C TRP A 33 -7.80 28.86 26.05
N THR A 34 -7.58 29.37 24.83
CA THR A 34 -7.44 30.80 24.57
C THR A 34 -8.79 31.38 24.15
N ALA A 35 -8.95 32.71 24.24
CA ALA A 35 -10.17 33.37 23.78
C ALA A 35 -10.45 33.07 22.29
N GLU A 36 -9.40 32.94 21.48
CA GLU A 36 -9.50 32.65 20.05
C GLU A 36 -9.91 31.20 19.77
N THR A 37 -9.28 30.21 20.42
CA THR A 37 -9.62 28.79 20.23
C THR A 37 -11.01 28.47 20.78
N LEU A 38 -11.40 29.08 21.90
CA LEU A 38 -12.75 28.94 22.45
C LEU A 38 -13.82 29.54 21.52
N ALA A 39 -13.56 30.72 20.92
CA ALA A 39 -14.47 31.32 19.95
C ALA A 39 -14.61 30.47 18.68
N ALA A 40 -13.51 29.89 18.19
CA ALA A 40 -13.53 28.96 17.06
C ALA A 40 -14.36 27.70 17.39
N PHE A 41 -14.16 27.11 18.57
CA PHE A 41 -14.91 25.93 19.01
C PHE A 41 -16.41 26.22 19.20
N LYS A 42 -16.78 27.36 19.78
CA LYS A 42 -18.19 27.81 19.91
C LYS A 42 -18.87 27.95 18.55
N ARG A 43 -18.22 28.58 17.57
CA ARG A 43 -18.75 28.70 16.20
C ARG A 43 -19.00 27.34 15.57
N ARG A 44 -18.06 26.41 15.75
CA ARG A 44 -18.17 25.05 15.21
C ARG A 44 -19.30 24.26 15.86
N ALA A 45 -19.44 24.33 17.19
CA ALA A 45 -20.51 23.68 17.93
C ALA A 45 -21.90 24.13 17.46
N ALA A 46 -22.06 25.42 17.14
CA ALA A 46 -23.33 25.98 16.65
C ALA A 46 -23.74 25.44 15.26
N THR A 47 -22.76 25.03 14.43
CA THR A 47 -22.98 24.50 13.08
C THR A 47 -22.97 22.97 12.99
N GLU A 48 -22.69 22.27 14.09
CA GLU A 48 -22.57 20.80 14.10
C GLU A 48 -23.92 20.15 13.82
N ALA A 49 -24.00 19.27 12.82
CA ALA A 49 -25.25 18.65 12.38
C ALA A 49 -25.57 17.36 13.16
N ASP A 50 -24.56 16.60 13.57
CA ASP A 50 -24.74 15.34 14.28
C ASP A 50 -25.12 15.57 15.76
N PRO A 51 -26.31 15.12 16.21
CA PRO A 51 -26.84 15.43 17.53
C PRO A 51 -25.93 15.06 18.70
N GLY A 52 -25.32 13.88 18.68
CA GLY A 52 -24.48 13.46 19.81
C GLY A 52 -23.09 14.11 19.81
N THR A 53 -22.49 14.46 18.67
CA THR A 53 -21.25 15.27 18.70
C THR A 53 -21.57 16.67 19.21
N ARG A 54 -22.69 17.26 18.77
CA ARG A 54 -23.18 18.54 19.29
C ARG A 54 -23.38 18.48 20.80
N PHE A 55 -24.00 17.42 21.32
CA PHE A 55 -24.19 17.18 22.75
C PHE A 55 -22.84 17.18 23.50
N GLN A 56 -21.85 16.45 23.00
CA GLN A 56 -20.52 16.40 23.63
C GLN A 56 -19.79 17.76 23.57
N MET A 57 -19.92 18.50 22.48
CA MET A 57 -19.39 19.86 22.39
C MET A 57 -20.07 20.83 23.37
N GLN A 58 -21.39 20.75 23.50
CA GLN A 58 -22.17 21.56 24.44
C GLN A 58 -21.80 21.23 25.90
N LYS A 59 -21.62 19.95 26.22
CA LYS A 59 -21.14 19.50 27.54
C LYS A 59 -19.78 20.11 27.87
N LEU A 60 -18.84 20.07 26.92
CA LEU A 60 -17.51 20.65 27.10
C LEU A 60 -17.56 22.17 27.31
N LEU A 61 -18.37 22.88 26.51
CA LEU A 61 -18.59 24.33 26.67
C LEU A 61 -19.17 24.67 28.05
N ALA A 62 -20.20 23.96 28.49
CA ALA A 62 -20.83 24.18 29.79
C ALA A 62 -19.85 23.94 30.96
N ARG A 63 -18.96 22.95 30.84
CA ARG A 63 -17.89 22.69 31.81
C ARG A 63 -16.85 23.82 31.85
N ILE A 64 -16.39 24.30 30.69
CA ILE A 64 -15.45 25.43 30.61
C ILE A 64 -16.07 26.67 31.25
N GLU A 65 -17.35 26.95 30.99
CA GLU A 65 -18.08 28.07 31.56
C GLU A 65 -18.27 27.94 33.08
N ARG A 66 -18.56 26.74 33.61
CA ARG A 66 -18.58 26.48 35.06
C ARG A 66 -17.21 26.65 35.73
N THR A 67 -16.12 26.40 35.00
CA THR A 67 -14.75 26.54 35.53
C THR A 67 -14.28 28.00 35.49
N ALA A 68 -14.73 28.77 34.49
CA ALA A 68 -14.41 30.20 34.33
C ALA A 68 -15.30 31.13 35.17
N GLY A 69 -16.52 30.70 35.50
CA GLY A 69 -17.45 31.45 36.35
C GLY A 69 -17.27 31.11 37.83
N THR A 70 -17.29 32.13 38.69
CA THR A 70 -17.51 32.00 40.16
C THR A 70 -18.95 31.55 40.46
N VAL A 71 -19.39 30.43 39.90
CA VAL A 71 -20.62 29.78 40.34
C VAL A 71 -20.22 28.92 41.52
N SER A 72 -20.57 29.36 42.73
CA SER A 72 -20.43 28.53 43.92
C SER A 72 -21.13 27.20 43.62
N ALA A 73 -20.40 26.09 43.72
CA ALA A 73 -21.02 24.78 43.81
C ALA A 73 -22.19 24.88 44.78
N GLY A 74 -23.39 24.51 44.33
CA GLY A 74 -24.57 24.48 45.21
C GLY A 74 -24.21 23.74 46.50
N SER A 75 -24.79 24.18 47.62
CA SER A 75 -24.47 23.67 48.96
C SER A 75 -24.77 22.18 49.16
N GLU A 76 -25.36 21.51 48.18
CA GLU A 76 -25.63 20.08 48.15
C GLU A 76 -24.64 19.41 47.17
N GLY A 77 -23.80 18.49 47.66
CA GLY A 77 -22.73 17.89 46.87
C GLY A 77 -23.23 17.16 45.61
N ALA A 78 -22.34 16.93 44.64
CA ALA A 78 -22.66 16.35 43.32
C ALA A 78 -23.45 15.02 43.38
N LEU A 79 -23.32 14.23 44.45
CA LEU A 79 -24.11 13.02 44.66
C LEU A 79 -25.60 13.31 44.92
N ALA A 80 -25.92 14.34 45.71
CA ALA A 80 -27.30 14.73 45.97
C ALA A 80 -27.97 15.29 44.70
N GLU A 81 -27.22 16.08 43.93
CA GLU A 81 -27.68 16.58 42.62
C GLU A 81 -27.92 15.42 41.63
N LEU A 82 -27.04 14.40 41.62
CA LEU A 82 -27.24 13.18 40.83
C LEU A 82 -28.55 12.48 41.21
N GLU A 83 -28.76 12.20 42.49
CA GLU A 83 -29.96 11.50 42.96
C GLU A 83 -31.24 12.30 42.67
N ALA A 84 -31.19 13.63 42.76
CA ALA A 84 -32.31 14.50 42.41
C ALA A 84 -32.64 14.41 40.92
N LEU A 85 -31.63 14.50 40.05
CA LEU A 85 -31.80 14.39 38.59
C LEU A 85 -32.28 13.00 38.16
N LEU A 86 -31.82 11.93 38.81
CA LEU A 86 -32.25 10.57 38.49
C LEU A 86 -33.73 10.32 38.83
N LYS A 87 -34.26 11.02 39.84
CA LYS A 87 -35.68 10.95 40.25
C LYS A 87 -36.61 11.81 39.39
N ASP A 88 -36.08 12.77 38.66
CA ASP A 88 -36.86 13.66 37.79
C ASP A 88 -37.13 13.00 36.41
N PRO A 89 -38.40 12.70 36.06
CA PRO A 89 -38.75 12.15 34.75
C PRO A 89 -38.55 13.16 33.60
N GLY A 90 -38.46 14.46 33.88
CA GLY A 90 -38.19 15.53 32.92
C GLY A 90 -36.74 16.00 32.88
N ARG A 91 -35.81 15.23 33.46
CA ARG A 91 -34.42 15.63 33.63
C ARG A 91 -33.75 16.05 32.32
N ASP A 92 -32.86 17.03 32.44
CA ASP A 92 -31.95 17.40 31.36
C ASP A 92 -30.72 16.48 31.36
N ASP A 93 -30.58 15.68 30.30
CA ASP A 93 -29.47 14.75 30.14
C ASP A 93 -28.11 15.45 30.06
N LEU A 94 -28.06 16.69 29.58
CA LEU A 94 -26.83 17.47 29.57
C LEU A 94 -26.37 17.79 31.00
N SER A 95 -27.29 18.25 31.85
CA SER A 95 -27.04 18.47 33.27
C SER A 95 -26.60 17.20 33.97
N LEU A 96 -27.27 16.07 33.73
CA LEU A 96 -26.89 14.77 34.30
C LEU A 96 -25.49 14.33 33.86
N ALA A 97 -25.13 14.50 32.59
CA ALA A 97 -23.79 14.20 32.08
C ALA A 97 -22.69 15.01 32.82
N ILE A 98 -22.92 16.31 33.04
CA ILE A 98 -21.95 17.18 33.74
C ILE A 98 -21.81 16.77 35.20
N VAL A 99 -22.92 16.45 35.88
CA VAL A 99 -22.91 16.01 37.28
C VAL A 99 -22.14 14.70 37.43
N VAL A 100 -22.40 13.71 36.56
CA VAL A 100 -21.73 12.40 36.57
C VAL A 100 -20.21 12.52 36.39
N GLU A 101 -19.74 13.40 35.51
CA GLU A 101 -18.29 13.64 35.33
C GLU A 101 -17.64 14.32 36.54
N GLY A 102 -18.40 15.14 37.27
CA GLY A 102 -17.97 15.83 38.47
C GLY A 102 -17.86 14.94 39.71
N ILE A 103 -18.30 13.69 39.65
CA ILE A 103 -18.32 12.79 40.81
C ILE A 103 -16.90 12.45 41.28
N ARG A 104 -16.67 12.69 42.57
CA ARG A 104 -15.40 12.41 43.23
C ARG A 104 -15.27 10.92 43.55
N ARG A 105 -14.03 10.45 43.65
CA ARG A 105 -13.72 9.03 43.92
C ARG A 105 -14.38 8.49 45.22
N GLY A 106 -14.59 9.35 46.22
CA GLY A 106 -15.27 8.97 47.47
C GLY A 106 -16.76 8.69 47.30
N ASP A 107 -17.44 9.45 46.43
CA ASP A 107 -18.89 9.35 46.21
C ASP A 107 -19.23 8.36 45.09
N ALA A 108 -18.24 7.95 44.30
CA ALA A 108 -18.41 7.08 43.14
C ALA A 108 -19.13 5.74 43.43
N PRO A 109 -18.87 5.02 44.54
CA PRO A 109 -19.62 3.79 44.82
C PRO A 109 -21.13 4.02 44.99
N LEU A 110 -21.53 5.09 45.67
CA LEU A 110 -22.94 5.44 45.87
C LEU A 110 -23.58 5.90 44.56
N ALA A 111 -22.85 6.71 43.77
CA ALA A 111 -23.28 7.11 42.44
C ALA A 111 -23.47 5.91 41.50
N ALA A 112 -22.59 4.91 41.54
CA ALA A 112 -22.72 3.69 40.75
C ALA A 112 -23.99 2.91 41.12
N ILE A 113 -24.32 2.81 42.42
CA ILE A 113 -25.56 2.18 42.88
C ILE A 113 -26.77 2.95 42.36
N ALA A 114 -26.80 4.28 42.52
CA ALA A 114 -27.91 5.11 42.05
C ALA A 114 -28.12 5.00 40.54
N LEU A 115 -27.04 4.96 39.75
CA LEU A 115 -27.11 4.75 38.30
C LEU A 115 -27.65 3.36 37.92
N ARG A 116 -27.28 2.30 38.66
CA ARG A 116 -27.81 0.94 38.43
C ARG A 116 -29.29 0.87 38.76
N GLU A 117 -29.73 1.44 39.88
CA GLU A 117 -31.13 1.49 40.28
C GLU A 117 -32.00 2.28 39.29
N ALA A 118 -31.40 3.27 38.62
CA ALA A 118 -32.05 4.04 37.56
C ALA A 118 -32.01 3.36 36.17
N ASP A 119 -31.56 2.11 36.07
CA ASP A 119 -31.43 1.36 34.81
C ASP A 119 -30.68 2.15 33.72
N TRP A 120 -29.48 2.64 34.04
CA TRP A 120 -28.72 3.55 33.17
C TRP A 120 -28.55 3.09 31.71
N TRP A 121 -28.63 1.79 31.42
CA TRP A 121 -28.58 1.24 30.07
C TRP A 121 -29.77 1.64 29.18
N ASN A 122 -30.85 2.17 29.75
CA ASN A 122 -32.03 2.68 29.04
C ASN A 122 -31.98 4.20 28.80
N PHE A 123 -30.88 4.88 29.16
CA PHE A 123 -30.75 6.33 28.99
C PHE A 123 -30.60 6.71 27.51
N SER A 124 -30.72 8.00 27.21
CA SER A 124 -30.58 8.51 25.85
C SER A 124 -29.22 8.16 25.24
N THR A 125 -29.20 8.00 23.93
CA THR A 125 -27.98 7.66 23.18
C THR A 125 -26.86 8.68 23.38
N GLU A 126 -27.24 9.95 23.58
CA GLU A 126 -26.34 11.08 23.82
C GLU A 126 -25.70 11.05 25.21
N LEU A 127 -26.43 10.57 26.23
CA LEU A 127 -25.96 10.51 27.62
C LEU A 127 -25.10 9.26 27.90
N LEU A 128 -25.42 8.13 27.26
CA LEU A 128 -24.74 6.84 27.49
C LEU A 128 -23.20 6.92 27.46
N PRO A 129 -22.52 7.66 26.56
CA PRO A 129 -21.07 7.77 26.58
C PRO A 129 -20.51 8.36 27.89
N SER A 130 -21.19 9.35 28.48
CA SER A 130 -20.77 9.94 29.77
C SER A 130 -20.92 8.94 30.91
N ILE A 131 -22.00 8.15 30.90
CA ILE A 131 -22.22 7.08 31.87
C ILE A 131 -21.19 5.96 31.73
N LEU A 132 -20.91 5.53 30.49
CA LEU A 132 -19.90 4.51 30.21
C LEU A 132 -18.49 4.98 30.60
N GLN A 133 -18.17 6.27 30.45
CA GLN A 133 -16.92 6.84 30.96
C GLN A 133 -16.84 6.82 32.49
N PHE A 134 -17.95 7.11 33.18
CA PHE A 134 -18.02 6.96 34.63
C PHE A 134 -17.73 5.51 35.05
N PHE A 135 -18.37 4.52 34.44
CA PHE A 135 -18.12 3.11 34.75
C PHE A 135 -16.75 2.62 34.29
N LYS A 136 -16.18 3.15 33.19
CA LYS A 136 -14.77 2.93 32.87
C LYS A 136 -13.86 3.40 34.00
N LYS A 137 -14.17 4.53 34.65
CA LYS A 137 -13.35 5.09 35.73
C LYS A 137 -13.56 4.38 37.07
N PHE A 138 -14.80 4.05 37.42
CA PHE A 138 -15.21 3.64 38.77
C PHE A 138 -16.04 2.35 38.84
N GLY A 139 -16.35 1.73 37.71
CA GLY A 139 -17.19 0.53 37.64
C GLY A 139 -16.54 -0.73 38.22
N SER A 140 -17.36 -1.76 38.37
CA SER A 140 -16.97 -3.06 38.91
C SER A 140 -17.43 -4.23 38.01
N ALA A 141 -17.19 -5.47 38.45
CA ALA A 141 -17.62 -6.66 37.72
C ALA A 141 -19.15 -6.74 37.51
N GLU A 142 -19.95 -6.07 38.35
CA GLU A 142 -21.41 -6.00 38.21
C GLU A 142 -21.85 -5.27 36.93
N ASP A 143 -21.03 -4.35 36.42
CA ASP A 143 -21.38 -3.51 35.28
C ASP A 143 -21.04 -4.19 33.94
N VAL A 144 -20.20 -5.23 33.96
CA VAL A 144 -19.61 -5.86 32.77
C VAL A 144 -20.67 -6.37 31.80
N ALA A 145 -21.71 -7.05 32.29
CA ALA A 145 -22.74 -7.63 31.43
C ALA A 145 -23.53 -6.57 30.65
N GLN A 146 -23.86 -5.44 31.29
CA GLN A 146 -24.58 -4.35 30.63
C GLN A 146 -23.68 -3.59 29.66
N ILE A 147 -22.42 -3.36 30.04
CA ILE A 147 -21.42 -2.74 29.15
C ILE A 147 -21.15 -3.61 27.91
N GLU A 148 -21.11 -4.94 28.06
CA GLU A 148 -20.95 -5.86 26.92
C GLU A 148 -22.13 -5.76 25.93
N THR A 149 -23.35 -5.57 26.43
CA THR A 149 -24.53 -5.32 25.60
C THR A 149 -24.37 -4.03 24.80
N MET A 150 -23.83 -2.97 25.42
CA MET A 150 -23.55 -1.70 24.75
C MET A 150 -22.46 -1.77 23.67
N CYS A 151 -21.59 -2.80 23.68
CA CYS A 151 -20.60 -3.02 22.62
C CYS A 151 -21.22 -3.44 21.27
N ARG A 152 -22.54 -3.63 21.22
CA ARG A 152 -23.33 -3.93 20.01
C ARG A 152 -24.31 -2.80 19.66
N HIS A 153 -24.19 -1.63 20.31
CA HIS A 153 -25.07 -0.50 20.10
C HIS A 153 -24.94 0.07 18.68
N ALA A 154 -26.04 0.57 18.11
CA ALA A 154 -26.07 1.12 16.75
C ALA A 154 -25.27 2.43 16.63
N ASP A 155 -25.24 3.23 17.69
CA ASP A 155 -24.44 4.44 17.78
C ASP A 155 -22.94 4.14 17.97
N PRO A 156 -22.06 4.59 17.06
CA PRO A 156 -20.63 4.32 17.13
C PRO A 156 -19.93 4.88 18.39
N ARG A 157 -20.44 5.97 18.96
CA ARG A 157 -19.85 6.63 20.15
C ARG A 157 -20.14 5.82 21.40
N VAL A 158 -21.39 5.34 21.55
CA VAL A 158 -21.79 4.43 22.62
C VAL A 158 -20.98 3.15 22.54
N LEU A 159 -20.94 2.53 21.34
CA LEU A 159 -20.17 1.31 21.10
C LEU A 159 -18.69 1.49 21.44
N THR A 160 -18.05 2.55 20.92
CA THR A 160 -16.62 2.81 21.18
C THR A 160 -16.36 3.00 22.66
N THR A 161 -17.19 3.78 23.36
CA THR A 161 -17.04 4.05 24.81
C THR A 161 -17.26 2.79 25.63
N ALA A 162 -18.24 1.95 25.25
CA ALA A 162 -18.48 0.66 25.88
C ALA A 162 -17.28 -0.28 25.71
N VAL A 163 -16.70 -0.33 24.50
CA VAL A 163 -15.47 -1.09 24.25
C VAL A 163 -14.31 -0.57 25.11
N GLU A 164 -14.16 0.74 25.30
CA GLU A 164 -13.12 1.28 26.20
C GLU A 164 -13.34 0.92 27.67
N ALA A 165 -14.60 0.97 28.13
CA ALA A 165 -14.97 0.62 29.49
C ALA A 165 -14.70 -0.87 29.73
N LEU A 166 -15.11 -1.72 28.79
CA LEU A 166 -14.92 -3.16 28.87
C LEU A 166 -13.44 -3.54 28.78
N GLU A 167 -12.66 -2.87 27.92
CA GLU A 167 -11.21 -3.05 27.83
C GLU A 167 -10.52 -2.82 29.18
N LYS A 168 -11.02 -1.89 29.99
CA LYS A 168 -10.47 -1.60 31.31
C LYS A 168 -11.00 -2.52 32.41
N LEU A 169 -12.30 -2.86 32.39
CA LEU A 169 -12.95 -3.64 33.44
C LEU A 169 -12.79 -5.16 33.25
N SER A 170 -12.96 -5.65 32.03
CA SER A 170 -12.89 -7.07 31.67
C SER A 170 -12.38 -7.24 30.24
N PRO A 171 -11.05 -7.12 30.02
CA PRO A 171 -10.47 -7.23 28.68
C PRO A 171 -10.81 -8.56 27.98
N ASP A 172 -10.91 -9.66 28.72
CA ASP A 172 -11.14 -10.99 28.15
C ASP A 172 -12.54 -11.13 27.52
N SER A 173 -13.54 -10.39 28.02
CA SER A 173 -14.88 -10.33 27.43
C SER A 173 -14.88 -9.78 26.00
N LEU A 174 -13.87 -8.99 25.61
CA LEU A 174 -13.77 -8.45 24.25
C LEU A 174 -13.41 -9.50 23.22
N LYS A 175 -12.86 -10.66 23.60
CA LYS A 175 -12.41 -11.69 22.66
C LYS A 175 -13.54 -12.18 21.75
N GLU A 176 -14.73 -12.37 22.32
CA GLU A 176 -15.94 -12.79 21.59
C GLU A 176 -16.54 -11.67 20.72
N LEU A 177 -16.15 -10.41 20.97
CA LEU A 177 -16.61 -9.24 20.25
C LEU A 177 -15.70 -8.85 19.07
N ILE A 178 -14.51 -9.44 18.96
CA ILE A 178 -13.52 -9.04 17.94
C ILE A 178 -14.02 -9.19 16.51
N VAL A 179 -14.67 -10.30 16.17
CA VAL A 179 -15.18 -10.50 14.81
C VAL A 179 -16.23 -9.45 14.44
N PRO A 180 -17.30 -9.23 15.24
CA PRO A 180 -18.25 -8.13 15.02
C PRO A 180 -17.60 -6.75 14.88
N LEU A 181 -16.60 -6.44 15.71
CA LEU A 181 -15.91 -5.15 15.67
C LEU A 181 -15.03 -5.00 14.41
N LEU A 182 -14.36 -6.07 13.96
CA LEU A 182 -13.55 -6.08 12.74
C LEU A 182 -14.40 -5.96 11.47
N VAL A 183 -15.66 -6.42 11.46
CA VAL A 183 -16.56 -6.26 10.29
C VAL A 183 -17.41 -4.99 10.34
N ASN A 184 -17.27 -4.19 11.40
CA ASN A 184 -18.09 -2.99 11.59
C ASN A 184 -17.94 -2.00 10.41
N PRO A 185 -19.02 -1.34 9.96
CA PRO A 185 -18.93 -0.38 8.85
C PRO A 185 -18.09 0.86 9.17
N VAL A 186 -17.93 1.23 10.44
CA VAL A 186 -17.18 2.42 10.88
C VAL A 186 -15.68 2.12 10.97
N HIS A 187 -14.88 2.91 10.24
CA HIS A 187 -13.43 2.73 10.10
C HIS A 187 -12.71 2.79 11.45
N GLY A 188 -13.02 3.76 12.30
CA GLY A 188 -12.40 3.90 13.61
C GLY A 188 -12.71 2.75 14.57
N ILE A 189 -13.91 2.15 14.51
CA ILE A 189 -14.25 0.94 15.27
C ILE A 189 -13.40 -0.24 14.78
N ARG A 190 -13.32 -0.44 13.46
CA ARG A 190 -12.48 -1.50 12.88
C ARG A 190 -11.03 -1.34 13.30
N SER A 191 -10.47 -0.14 13.16
CA SER A 191 -9.07 0.13 13.53
C SER A 191 -8.81 -0.11 15.02
N ARG A 192 -9.75 0.27 15.90
CA ARG A 192 -9.66 -0.05 17.33
C ARG A 192 -9.69 -1.56 17.57
N ALA A 193 -10.53 -2.31 16.85
CA ALA A 193 -10.58 -3.76 16.93
C ALA A 193 -9.26 -4.41 16.52
N ILE A 194 -8.56 -3.86 15.51
CA ILE A 194 -7.22 -4.30 15.10
C ILE A 194 -6.22 -4.10 16.25
N ARG A 195 -6.22 -2.92 16.88
CA ARG A 195 -5.39 -2.65 18.07
C ARG A 195 -5.70 -3.61 19.21
N LEU A 196 -6.98 -3.88 19.50
CA LEU A 196 -7.37 -4.84 20.53
C LEU A 196 -6.87 -6.25 20.20
N LEU A 197 -7.00 -6.67 18.93
CA LEU A 197 -6.56 -7.97 18.45
C LEU A 197 -5.07 -8.20 18.75
N TYR A 198 -4.25 -7.15 18.72
CA TYR A 198 -2.82 -7.25 19.01
C TYR A 198 -2.52 -7.89 20.37
N ARG A 199 -3.41 -7.72 21.37
CA ARG A 199 -3.27 -8.35 22.69
C ARG A 199 -3.31 -9.88 22.65
N TRP A 200 -4.11 -10.46 21.74
CA TRP A 200 -4.32 -11.91 21.68
C TRP A 200 -3.62 -12.56 20.47
N ASP A 201 -3.52 -11.85 19.35
CA ASP A 201 -2.80 -12.30 18.16
C ASP A 201 -2.10 -11.13 17.45
N PRO A 202 -0.87 -10.77 17.89
CA PRO A 202 -0.07 -9.70 17.30
C PRO A 202 0.10 -9.81 15.78
N GLN A 203 0.33 -11.03 15.29
CA GLN A 203 0.62 -11.25 13.88
C GLN A 203 -0.61 -10.94 13.01
N GLU A 204 -1.78 -11.42 13.44
CA GLU A 204 -3.01 -11.17 12.70
C GLU A 204 -3.43 -9.70 12.80
N ALA A 205 -3.22 -9.07 13.96
CA ALA A 205 -3.40 -7.63 14.11
C ALA A 205 -2.52 -6.83 13.14
N LEU A 206 -1.23 -7.19 12.99
CA LEU A 206 -0.34 -6.54 12.02
C LEU A 206 -0.80 -6.78 10.57
N ASN A 207 -1.31 -7.97 10.23
CA ASN A 207 -1.89 -8.23 8.91
C ASN A 207 -3.10 -7.32 8.62
N HIS A 208 -4.01 -7.18 9.59
CA HIS A 208 -5.15 -6.27 9.45
C HIS A 208 -4.72 -4.79 9.41
N PHE A 209 -3.73 -4.42 10.22
CA PHE A 209 -3.18 -3.06 10.26
C PHE A 209 -2.55 -2.69 8.91
N GLU A 210 -1.71 -3.55 8.34
CA GLU A 210 -1.16 -3.37 7.00
C GLU A 210 -2.28 -3.20 5.96
N ALA A 211 -3.29 -4.08 5.98
CA ALA A 211 -4.41 -3.99 5.06
C ALA A 211 -5.21 -2.67 5.18
N ALA A 212 -5.37 -2.14 6.39
CA ALA A 212 -6.03 -0.86 6.63
C ALA A 212 -5.15 0.33 6.21
N LEU A 213 -3.85 0.28 6.50
CA LEU A 213 -2.87 1.32 6.19
C LEU A 213 -2.65 1.50 4.68
N PHE A 214 -2.82 0.45 3.89
CA PHE A 214 -2.73 0.47 2.43
C PHE A 214 -4.09 0.34 1.72
N SER A 215 -5.20 0.61 2.42
CA SER A 215 -6.54 0.63 1.82
C SER A 215 -6.66 1.72 0.76
N GLU A 216 -7.45 1.47 -0.30
CA GLU A 216 -7.82 2.52 -1.26
C GLU A 216 -8.71 3.59 -0.61
N ASP A 217 -9.41 3.26 0.48
CA ASP A 217 -10.21 4.21 1.24
C ASP A 217 -9.31 5.05 2.16
N ALA A 218 -9.29 6.37 1.94
CA ALA A 218 -8.54 7.31 2.78
C ALA A 218 -8.98 7.28 4.25
N ASN A 219 -10.24 6.95 4.55
CA ASN A 219 -10.73 6.88 5.93
C ASN A 219 -10.19 5.66 6.67
N ASP A 220 -10.03 4.52 6.00
CA ASP A 220 -9.35 3.35 6.57
C ASP A 220 -7.89 3.68 6.90
N ARG A 221 -7.18 4.34 5.98
CA ARG A 221 -5.78 4.76 6.18
C ARG A 221 -5.66 5.73 7.36
N ASN A 222 -6.52 6.74 7.42
CA ASN A 222 -6.56 7.70 8.53
C ASN A 222 -6.87 7.02 9.87
N ALA A 223 -7.84 6.10 9.91
CA ALA A 223 -8.18 5.34 11.11
C ALA A 223 -7.04 4.41 11.55
N ALA A 224 -6.30 3.80 10.61
CA ALA A 224 -5.12 2.99 10.91
C ALA A 224 -4.02 3.85 11.54
N LEU A 225 -3.65 4.98 10.92
CA LEU A 225 -2.66 5.93 11.45
C LEU A 225 -3.03 6.43 12.85
N PHE A 226 -4.32 6.69 13.10
CA PHE A 226 -4.77 7.10 14.42
C PHE A 226 -4.49 6.07 15.52
N GLN A 227 -4.59 4.78 15.20
CA GLN A 227 -4.31 3.69 16.14
C GLN A 227 -2.86 3.23 16.15
N ALA A 228 -2.04 3.68 15.19
CA ALA A 228 -0.63 3.28 15.06
C ALA A 228 0.20 3.58 16.31
N PHE A 229 -0.12 4.66 17.05
CA PHE A 229 0.54 5.02 18.32
C PHE A 229 0.51 3.93 19.41
N PHE A 230 -0.42 2.99 19.32
CA PHE A 230 -0.58 1.94 20.32
C PHE A 230 0.16 0.64 19.98
N PHE A 231 0.75 0.56 18.79
CA PHE A 231 1.61 -0.56 18.41
C PHE A 231 3.06 -0.25 18.83
N PRO A 232 3.87 -1.27 19.16
CA PRO A 232 5.31 -1.09 19.28
C PRO A 232 5.88 -0.55 17.98
N PHE A 233 6.44 0.66 18.02
CA PHE A 233 6.92 1.34 16.81
C PHE A 233 7.89 0.49 15.98
N PRO A 234 8.87 -0.25 16.55
CA PRO A 234 9.78 -1.11 15.78
C PRO A 234 9.07 -2.19 14.94
N GLU A 235 7.88 -2.65 15.35
CA GLU A 235 7.13 -3.66 14.60
C GLU A 235 6.36 -3.06 13.41
N ILE A 236 5.97 -1.77 13.50
CA ILE A 236 5.23 -1.07 12.44
C ILE A 236 6.13 -0.14 11.60
N GLU A 237 7.35 0.18 12.03
CA GLU A 237 8.28 1.09 11.35
C GLU A 237 8.47 0.72 9.86
N PRO A 238 8.67 -0.55 9.47
CA PRO A 238 8.79 -0.91 8.05
C PRO A 238 7.52 -0.60 7.25
N LEU A 239 6.34 -0.82 7.84
CA LEU A 239 5.05 -0.49 7.23
C LEU A 239 4.87 1.03 7.11
N MET A 240 5.28 1.78 8.13
CA MET A 240 5.22 3.24 8.16
C MET A 240 6.16 3.89 7.13
N LEU A 241 7.37 3.35 6.96
CA LEU A 241 8.30 3.80 5.91
C LEU A 241 7.73 3.54 4.52
N ARG A 242 7.19 2.34 4.30
CA ARG A 242 6.51 2.00 3.03
C ARG A 242 5.28 2.88 2.81
N PHE A 243 4.55 3.23 3.87
CA PHE A 243 3.41 4.14 3.80
C PHE A 243 3.83 5.53 3.35
N ILE A 244 4.82 6.16 4.02
CA ILE A 244 5.32 7.50 3.63
C ILE A 244 5.87 7.48 2.19
N ALA A 245 6.49 6.38 1.79
CA ALA A 245 6.97 6.21 0.44
C ALA A 245 5.85 6.26 -0.61
N ILE A 246 4.69 5.65 -0.34
CA ILE A 246 3.61 5.46 -1.33
C ILE A 246 2.51 6.51 -1.21
N GLU A 247 2.20 7.00 0.00
CA GLU A 247 1.13 7.96 0.27
C GLU A 247 1.43 9.33 -0.34
N ASP A 248 0.44 9.96 -0.97
CA ASP A 248 0.58 11.29 -1.55
C ASP A 248 -0.29 12.34 -0.84
N THR A 249 -1.22 11.92 0.04
CA THR A 249 -2.09 12.82 0.79
C THR A 249 -1.31 13.58 1.87
N PRO A 250 -1.19 14.93 1.80
CA PRO A 250 -0.38 15.71 2.73
C PRO A 250 -0.70 15.48 4.21
N SER A 251 -1.99 15.54 4.58
CA SER A 251 -2.42 15.38 5.98
C SER A 251 -2.10 13.99 6.56
N LEU A 252 -2.13 12.93 5.74
CA LEU A 252 -1.76 11.59 6.17
C LEU A 252 -0.24 11.42 6.32
N LEU A 253 0.54 12.06 5.45
CA LEU A 253 2.00 12.10 5.56
C LEU A 253 2.45 12.83 6.83
N GLU A 254 1.81 13.95 7.16
CA GLU A 254 2.08 14.67 8.41
C GLU A 254 1.79 13.80 9.64
N LYS A 255 0.62 13.11 9.66
CA LYS A 255 0.25 12.15 10.71
C LYS A 255 1.29 11.03 10.86
N ALA A 256 1.73 10.43 9.76
CA ALA A 256 2.79 9.43 9.77
C ALA A 256 4.11 10.02 10.32
N GLY A 257 4.45 11.25 9.91
CA GLY A 257 5.64 11.97 10.35
C GLY A 257 5.68 12.28 11.85
N PHE A 258 4.53 12.43 12.51
CA PHE A 258 4.49 12.54 13.98
C PHE A 258 4.95 11.27 14.67
N LEU A 259 4.63 10.08 14.13
CA LEU A 259 5.04 8.80 14.73
C LEU A 259 6.56 8.64 14.73
N PHE A 260 7.23 8.99 13.62
CA PHE A 260 8.69 8.97 13.53
C PHE A 260 9.33 9.97 14.50
N ARG A 261 8.82 11.21 14.56
CA ARG A 261 9.37 12.22 15.49
C ARG A 261 9.21 11.85 16.95
N ALA A 262 8.15 11.12 17.30
CA ALA A 262 7.88 10.63 18.65
C ALA A 262 8.72 9.39 19.02
N ASN A 263 9.23 8.65 18.04
CA ASN A 263 10.00 7.42 18.23
C ASN A 263 11.30 7.44 17.43
N PRO A 264 12.20 8.42 17.63
CA PRO A 264 13.38 8.59 16.79
C PRO A 264 14.38 7.43 16.99
N ALA A 265 14.78 6.76 15.90
CA ALA A 265 15.89 5.80 15.90
C ALA A 265 17.05 6.23 14.96
N PRO A 266 18.33 5.93 15.29
CA PRO A 266 19.48 6.39 14.50
C PRO A 266 19.50 5.92 13.04
N GLU A 267 18.85 4.80 12.72
CA GLU A 267 18.83 4.21 11.38
C GLU A 267 17.77 4.86 10.45
N GLU A 268 16.72 5.45 11.02
CA GLU A 268 15.58 6.01 10.31
C GLU A 268 15.90 7.19 9.39
N PRO A 269 16.75 8.17 9.77
CA PRO A 269 17.03 9.34 8.94
C PRO A 269 17.54 8.99 7.54
N LEU A 270 18.38 7.95 7.42
CA LEU A 270 18.90 7.52 6.12
C LEU A 270 17.77 6.97 5.23
N ARG A 271 16.83 6.22 5.81
CA ARG A 271 15.68 5.66 5.08
C ARG A 271 14.70 6.77 4.67
N LEU A 272 14.43 7.73 5.55
CA LEU A 272 13.59 8.91 5.23
C LEU A 272 14.22 9.81 4.16
N LEU A 273 15.55 9.98 4.21
CA LEU A 273 16.31 10.69 3.18
C LEU A 273 16.17 10.00 1.82
N GLU A 274 16.28 8.67 1.76
CA GLU A 274 16.06 7.91 0.53
C GLU A 274 14.65 8.12 -0.04
N VAL A 275 13.62 8.13 0.80
CA VAL A 275 12.26 8.43 0.34
C VAL A 275 12.16 9.88 -0.16
N ARG A 276 12.74 10.85 0.56
CA ARG A 276 12.76 12.27 0.17
C ARG A 276 13.34 12.48 -1.22
N GLU A 277 14.46 11.81 -1.53
CA GLU A 277 15.14 11.95 -2.81
C GLU A 277 14.35 11.40 -3.99
N ASN A 278 13.48 10.41 -3.74
CA ASN A 278 12.57 9.82 -4.73
C ASN A 278 11.20 10.52 -4.81
N CYS A 279 11.05 11.68 -4.15
CA CYS A 279 9.83 12.49 -4.20
C CYS A 279 10.07 13.86 -4.85
N ARG A 280 8.99 14.53 -5.25
CA ARG A 280 8.96 15.90 -5.78
C ARG A 280 7.87 16.74 -5.11
N GLY A 281 7.88 18.04 -5.39
CA GLY A 281 6.81 18.97 -4.98
C GLY A 281 6.57 19.02 -3.46
N GLU A 282 5.29 19.10 -3.10
CA GLU A 282 4.82 19.20 -1.71
C GLU A 282 5.21 17.98 -0.87
N LYS A 283 5.09 16.76 -1.41
CA LYS A 283 5.51 15.54 -0.72
C LYS A 283 6.99 15.57 -0.33
N ARG A 284 7.88 15.99 -1.25
CA ARG A 284 9.32 16.14 -0.94
C ARG A 284 9.54 17.11 0.21
N LYS A 285 8.80 18.22 0.24
CA LYS A 285 8.87 19.22 1.32
C LYS A 285 8.43 18.61 2.65
N ILE A 286 7.27 17.96 2.71
CA ILE A 286 6.75 17.32 3.93
C ILE A 286 7.73 16.27 4.46
N ILE A 287 8.24 15.39 3.61
CA ILE A 287 9.21 14.36 4.03
C ILE A 287 10.52 15.00 4.51
N GLY A 288 10.96 16.10 3.88
CA GLY A 288 12.10 16.89 4.36
C GLY A 288 11.88 17.48 5.76
N GLU A 289 10.67 17.96 6.05
CA GLU A 289 10.29 18.45 7.38
C GLU A 289 10.24 17.33 8.42
N ILE A 290 9.73 16.15 8.04
CA ILE A 290 9.74 14.94 8.89
C ILE A 290 11.18 14.54 9.22
N LEU A 291 12.04 14.39 8.21
CA LEU A 291 13.45 14.05 8.37
C LEU A 291 14.17 15.02 9.31
N SER A 292 14.00 16.33 9.07
CA SER A 292 14.61 17.37 9.91
C SER A 292 14.12 17.28 11.36
N GLY A 293 12.82 17.02 11.54
CA GLY A 293 12.22 16.81 12.86
C GLY A 293 12.77 15.57 13.58
N VAL A 294 12.96 14.44 12.88
CA VAL A 294 13.54 13.23 13.45
C VAL A 294 15.00 13.46 13.86
N ILE A 295 15.80 14.10 12.99
CA ILE A 295 17.20 14.47 13.29
C ILE A 295 17.26 15.38 14.53
N GLN A 296 16.32 16.33 14.64
CA GLN A 296 16.23 17.21 15.80
C GLN A 296 15.85 16.43 17.08
N SER A 297 14.86 15.55 17.01
CA SER A 297 14.47 14.68 18.13
C SER A 297 15.61 13.78 18.59
N LEU A 298 16.38 13.20 17.65
CA LEU A 298 17.56 12.39 17.92
C LEU A 298 18.63 13.15 18.71
N HIS A 299 18.91 14.39 18.30
CA HIS A 299 19.85 15.27 18.98
C HIS A 299 19.34 15.68 20.38
N GLN A 300 18.08 16.08 20.49
CA GLN A 300 17.46 16.48 21.76
C GLN A 300 17.38 15.32 22.77
N ALA A 301 17.13 14.10 22.30
CA ALA A 301 17.14 12.90 23.13
C ALA A 301 18.55 12.44 23.53
N GLY A 302 19.61 13.06 23.00
CA GLY A 302 21.00 12.67 23.24
C GLY A 302 21.39 11.34 22.62
N LEU A 303 20.58 10.80 21.70
CA LEU A 303 20.84 9.53 20.99
C LEU A 303 21.96 9.69 19.96
N VAL A 304 22.24 10.92 19.53
CA VAL A 304 23.31 11.26 18.59
C VAL A 304 24.03 12.51 19.07
N GLN A 305 25.37 12.47 19.07
CA GLN A 305 26.21 13.58 19.54
C GLN A 305 26.41 14.67 18.49
N LYS A 306 26.19 14.34 17.22
CA LYS A 306 26.37 15.26 16.09
C LYS A 306 25.25 16.30 16.10
N THR A 307 25.58 17.51 15.67
CA THR A 307 24.57 18.55 15.44
C THR A 307 23.67 18.16 14.27
N PRO A 308 22.42 18.69 14.20
CA PRO A 308 21.52 18.42 13.08
C PRO A 308 22.13 18.66 11.69
N ASP A 309 22.90 19.73 11.52
CA ASP A 309 23.54 20.06 10.25
C ASP A 309 24.64 19.06 9.87
N GLN A 310 25.49 18.69 10.84
CA GLN A 310 26.55 17.70 10.62
C GLN A 310 25.97 16.33 10.29
N LEU A 311 24.93 15.90 11.00
CA LEU A 311 24.28 14.62 10.76
C LEU A 311 23.62 14.60 9.38
N THR A 312 22.96 15.69 8.96
CA THR A 312 22.33 15.80 7.64
C THR A 312 23.37 15.63 6.52
N LEU A 313 24.50 16.33 6.62
CA LEU A 313 25.56 16.27 5.60
C LEU A 313 26.17 14.86 5.49
N GLU A 314 26.42 14.21 6.63
CA GLU A 314 26.90 12.82 6.65
C GLU A 314 25.89 11.85 6.05
N LEU A 315 24.60 11.97 6.39
CA LEU A 315 23.55 11.12 5.85
C LEU A 315 23.46 11.26 4.32
N GLU A 316 23.61 12.49 3.79
CA GLU A 316 23.66 12.73 2.35
C GLU A 316 24.87 12.06 1.70
N GLU A 317 26.06 12.17 2.30
CA GLU A 317 27.25 11.48 1.80
C GLU A 317 27.08 9.96 1.80
N VAL A 318 26.59 9.39 2.91
CA VAL A 318 26.32 7.96 3.06
C VAL A 318 25.29 7.49 2.05
N TYR A 319 24.20 8.23 1.86
CA TYR A 319 23.16 7.92 0.87
C TYR A 319 23.74 7.89 -0.55
N GLN A 320 24.47 8.94 -0.96
CA GLN A 320 25.05 9.01 -2.30
C GLN A 320 26.04 7.88 -2.55
N ARG A 321 26.92 7.60 -1.57
CA ARG A 321 27.89 6.50 -1.67
C ARG A 321 27.21 5.13 -1.76
N ARG A 322 26.18 4.89 -0.94
CA ARG A 322 25.39 3.65 -0.95
C ARG A 322 24.70 3.44 -2.30
N LYS A 323 24.05 4.48 -2.83
CA LYS A 323 23.36 4.42 -4.12
C LYS A 323 24.33 4.22 -5.28
N ALA A 324 25.46 4.91 -5.29
CA ALA A 324 26.51 4.73 -6.30
C ALA A 324 27.05 3.30 -6.28
N ARG A 325 27.36 2.74 -5.10
CA ARG A 325 27.85 1.36 -4.96
C ARG A 325 26.86 0.35 -5.52
N GLN A 326 25.58 0.48 -5.18
CA GLN A 326 24.51 -0.40 -5.72
C GLN A 326 24.45 -0.35 -7.24
N LEU A 327 24.50 0.85 -7.83
CA LEU A 327 24.43 1.03 -9.29
C LEU A 327 25.69 0.54 -10.00
N ILE A 328 26.88 0.75 -9.40
CA ILE A 328 28.15 0.23 -9.91
C ILE A 328 28.13 -1.30 -9.91
N GLU A 329 27.71 -1.94 -8.81
CA GLU A 329 27.60 -3.40 -8.71
C GLU A 329 26.61 -3.96 -9.74
N GLY A 330 25.46 -3.30 -9.91
CA GLY A 330 24.50 -3.64 -10.98
C GLY A 330 25.10 -3.55 -12.38
N CYS A 331 25.85 -2.48 -12.68
CA CYS A 331 26.54 -2.34 -13.97
C CYS A 331 27.62 -3.42 -14.14
N SER A 332 28.40 -3.71 -13.11
CA SER A 332 29.44 -4.75 -13.12
C SER A 332 28.88 -6.13 -13.43
N LEU A 333 27.68 -6.45 -12.93
CA LEU A 333 26.98 -7.68 -13.30
C LEU A 333 26.57 -7.68 -14.78
N SER A 334 26.06 -6.55 -15.29
CA SER A 334 25.67 -6.42 -16.70
C SER A 334 26.85 -6.51 -17.68
N LEU A 335 28.09 -6.28 -17.23
CA LEU A 335 29.29 -6.49 -18.06
C LEU A 335 29.51 -7.97 -18.45
N ALA A 336 28.91 -8.92 -17.74
CA ALA A 336 28.95 -10.35 -18.07
C ALA A 336 27.87 -10.77 -19.07
N SER A 337 27.01 -9.86 -19.53
CA SER A 337 25.91 -10.18 -20.44
C SER A 337 26.42 -10.71 -21.79
N GLN A 338 25.70 -11.66 -22.37
CA GLN A 338 25.98 -12.14 -23.73
C GLN A 338 25.70 -11.08 -24.81
N ASP A 339 24.86 -10.09 -24.51
CA ASP A 339 24.49 -9.02 -25.43
C ASP A 339 25.51 -7.87 -25.42
N ALA A 340 26.08 -7.56 -26.58
CA ALA A 340 27.12 -6.53 -26.72
C ALA A 340 26.61 -5.12 -26.39
N GLU A 341 25.36 -4.81 -26.73
CA GLU A 341 24.78 -3.50 -26.43
C GLU A 341 24.55 -3.33 -24.93
N THR A 342 24.05 -4.36 -24.24
CA THR A 342 23.93 -4.37 -22.76
C THR A 342 25.30 -4.15 -22.09
N ARG A 343 26.36 -4.83 -22.55
CA ARG A 343 27.71 -4.63 -22.03
C ARG A 343 28.22 -3.20 -22.28
N LYS A 344 28.01 -2.67 -23.48
CA LYS A 344 28.36 -1.29 -23.85
C LYS A 344 27.68 -0.27 -22.95
N GLN A 345 26.37 -0.38 -22.73
CA GLN A 345 25.62 0.54 -21.88
C GLN A 345 26.08 0.48 -20.41
N ALA A 346 26.31 -0.71 -19.89
CA ALA A 346 26.85 -0.89 -18.54
C ALA A 346 28.24 -0.25 -18.38
N ALA A 347 29.13 -0.46 -19.36
CA ALA A 347 30.46 0.13 -19.35
C ALA A 347 30.43 1.67 -19.50
N LEU A 348 29.53 2.22 -20.32
CA LEU A 348 29.33 3.68 -20.43
C LEU A 348 28.87 4.29 -19.11
N ARG A 349 27.94 3.65 -18.41
CA ARG A 349 27.50 4.10 -17.07
C ARG A 349 28.62 4.04 -16.03
N LEU A 350 29.45 3.00 -16.07
CA LEU A 350 30.65 2.93 -15.22
C LEU A 350 31.64 4.04 -15.54
N CYS A 351 31.75 4.47 -16.81
CA CYS A 351 32.60 5.61 -17.16
C CYS A 351 32.10 6.90 -16.49
N ASP A 352 30.77 7.09 -16.45
CA ASP A 352 30.17 8.24 -15.78
C ASP A 352 30.45 8.22 -14.26
N PHE A 353 30.39 7.06 -13.60
CA PHE A 353 30.79 6.92 -12.19
C PHE A 353 32.30 7.14 -11.98
N ALA A 354 33.14 6.61 -12.87
CA ALA A 354 34.58 6.83 -12.86
C ALA A 354 34.94 8.32 -12.97
N ARG A 355 34.16 9.10 -13.72
CA ARG A 355 34.29 10.56 -13.79
C ARG A 355 33.93 11.23 -12.46
N LEU A 356 32.86 10.77 -11.80
CA LEU A 356 32.45 11.28 -10.49
C LEU A 356 33.42 10.93 -9.34
N GLY A 357 34.52 10.24 -9.63
CA GLY A 357 35.59 9.93 -8.68
C GLY A 357 35.47 8.57 -8.00
N TYR A 358 34.47 7.75 -8.36
CA TYR A 358 34.32 6.39 -7.80
C TYR A 358 35.39 5.46 -8.36
N GLN A 359 36.36 5.10 -7.52
CA GLN A 359 37.50 4.26 -7.91
C GLN A 359 37.09 2.83 -8.24
N GLU A 360 36.06 2.32 -7.58
CA GLU A 360 35.49 1.00 -7.82
C GLU A 360 35.04 0.85 -9.27
N ALA A 361 34.39 1.89 -9.83
CA ALA A 361 33.99 1.89 -11.24
C ALA A 361 35.19 1.90 -12.20
N ARG A 362 36.25 2.66 -11.86
CA ARG A 362 37.50 2.67 -12.64
C ARG A 362 38.18 1.30 -12.64
N SER A 363 38.27 0.67 -11.47
CA SER A 363 38.84 -0.67 -11.31
C SER A 363 38.05 -1.71 -12.12
N CYS A 364 36.71 -1.72 -12.01
CA CYS A 364 35.85 -2.62 -12.79
C CYS A 364 36.08 -2.46 -14.30
N LEU A 365 36.09 -1.23 -14.82
CA LEU A 365 36.32 -0.97 -16.24
C LEU A 365 37.71 -1.42 -16.70
N SER A 366 38.75 -1.09 -15.94
CA SER A 366 40.13 -1.42 -16.30
C SER A 366 40.39 -2.92 -16.38
N GLY A 367 39.76 -3.70 -15.49
CA GLY A 367 39.86 -5.16 -15.49
C GLY A 367 39.04 -5.81 -16.61
N TRP A 368 37.95 -5.18 -17.05
CA TRP A 368 37.05 -5.74 -18.05
C TRP A 368 37.45 -5.42 -19.50
N ILE A 369 37.91 -4.19 -19.78
CA ILE A 369 38.10 -3.70 -21.16
C ILE A 369 39.10 -4.52 -21.99
N GLY A 370 40.11 -5.11 -21.34
CA GLY A 370 41.12 -5.93 -22.01
C GLY A 370 40.59 -7.30 -22.47
N GLY A 371 39.50 -7.78 -21.87
CA GLY A 371 38.85 -9.05 -22.20
C GLY A 371 37.61 -8.92 -23.08
N GLU A 372 37.18 -7.71 -23.42
CA GLU A 372 36.01 -7.49 -24.27
C GLU A 372 36.28 -7.93 -25.71
N ALA A 373 35.44 -8.83 -26.23
CA ALA A 373 35.59 -9.41 -27.55
C ALA A 373 35.22 -8.42 -28.66
N ASP A 374 34.24 -7.54 -28.42
CA ASP A 374 33.75 -6.59 -29.41
C ASP A 374 34.68 -5.37 -29.54
N ALA A 375 35.19 -5.13 -30.74
CA ALA A 375 36.10 -4.02 -31.02
C ALA A 375 35.40 -2.65 -30.98
N ASP A 376 34.14 -2.58 -31.38
CA ASP A 376 33.37 -1.33 -31.41
C ASP A 376 33.00 -0.89 -29.99
N VAL A 377 32.66 -1.86 -29.13
CA VAL A 377 32.45 -1.59 -27.70
C VAL A 377 33.72 -1.08 -27.05
N ARG A 378 34.87 -1.74 -27.28
CA ARG A 378 36.18 -1.26 -26.75
C ARG A 378 36.51 0.15 -27.23
N ALA A 379 36.35 0.43 -28.52
CA ALA A 379 36.61 1.75 -29.08
C ALA A 379 35.72 2.83 -28.46
N ALA A 380 34.42 2.56 -28.28
CA ALA A 380 33.49 3.47 -27.65
C ALA A 380 33.88 3.81 -26.20
N ILE A 381 34.26 2.80 -25.40
CA ILE A 381 34.65 2.99 -23.99
C ILE A 381 36.00 3.70 -23.87
N HIS A 382 37.00 3.36 -24.69
CA HIS A 382 38.27 4.09 -24.71
C HIS A 382 38.10 5.55 -25.09
N SER A 383 37.28 5.83 -26.11
CA SER A 383 36.93 7.21 -26.51
C SER A 383 36.25 7.96 -25.36
N ARG A 384 35.28 7.31 -24.68
CA ARG A 384 34.60 7.90 -23.52
C ARG A 384 35.57 8.20 -22.38
N LEU A 385 36.41 7.25 -21.96
CA LEU A 385 37.40 7.45 -20.89
C LEU A 385 38.41 8.56 -21.23
N ALA A 386 38.91 8.60 -22.47
CA ALA A 386 39.81 9.66 -22.94
C ALA A 386 39.14 11.05 -23.00
N ALA A 387 37.80 11.11 -23.02
CA ALA A 387 37.03 12.34 -22.93
C ALA A 387 36.78 12.80 -21.47
N LEU A 388 37.02 11.93 -20.48
CA LEU A 388 36.70 12.19 -19.06
C LEU A 388 37.91 12.65 -18.22
N ASP A 389 39.14 12.60 -18.76
CA ASP A 389 40.33 13.12 -18.07
C ASP A 389 40.26 14.66 -17.90
N GLU A 390 40.12 15.11 -16.66
CA GLU A 390 39.71 16.46 -16.24
C GLU A 390 40.63 17.61 -16.67
N LYS A 391 41.83 17.36 -17.22
CA LYS A 391 42.80 18.42 -17.51
C LYS A 391 42.52 19.26 -18.76
N ALA A 392 41.51 18.95 -19.58
CA ALA A 392 41.33 19.58 -20.89
C ALA A 392 40.15 20.58 -21.03
N ALA A 393 39.15 20.58 -20.14
CA ALA A 393 37.92 21.34 -20.38
C ALA A 393 38.01 22.84 -20.04
N ALA A 394 38.88 23.24 -19.09
CA ALA A 394 38.95 24.62 -18.59
C ALA A 394 39.46 25.65 -19.63
N ALA A 395 40.17 25.20 -20.66
CA ALA A 395 40.76 26.06 -21.70
C ALA A 395 40.12 25.90 -23.10
N ALA A 396 39.04 25.13 -23.23
CA ALA A 396 38.45 24.79 -24.53
C ALA A 396 37.60 25.92 -25.13
N ASP A 397 37.80 26.18 -26.44
CA ASP A 397 37.02 27.11 -27.26
C ASP A 397 35.51 26.74 -27.18
N LEU A 398 34.64 27.74 -27.03
CA LEU A 398 33.18 27.54 -27.02
C LEU A 398 32.59 27.49 -28.44
N ASP A 399 33.43 27.64 -29.46
CA ASP A 399 33.03 27.56 -30.85
C ASP A 399 33.05 26.11 -31.36
N LEU A 400 31.90 25.43 -31.22
CA LEU A 400 31.73 24.02 -31.61
C LEU A 400 32.11 23.71 -33.06
N GLN A 401 32.09 24.70 -33.95
CA GLN A 401 32.46 24.51 -35.36
C GLN A 401 33.98 24.41 -35.58
N LYS A 402 34.80 24.96 -34.67
CA LYS A 402 36.27 24.93 -34.76
C LYS A 402 36.89 23.70 -34.08
N LEU A 403 36.09 23.02 -33.26
CA LEU A 403 36.54 21.88 -32.47
C LEU A 403 36.40 20.57 -33.24
N GLN A 404 37.40 19.70 -33.08
CA GLN A 404 37.29 18.30 -33.53
C GLN A 404 36.26 17.53 -32.67
N PRO A 405 35.65 16.44 -33.19
CA PRO A 405 34.61 15.69 -32.47
C PRO A 405 34.98 15.32 -31.02
N GLU A 406 36.20 14.85 -30.80
CA GLU A 406 36.73 14.50 -29.48
C GLU A 406 36.80 15.70 -28.52
N GLN A 407 37.15 16.87 -29.04
CA GLN A 407 37.21 18.11 -28.27
C GLN A 407 35.80 18.62 -27.93
N ARG A 408 34.84 18.48 -28.86
CA ARG A 408 33.42 18.79 -28.61
C ARG A 408 32.85 17.90 -27.52
N MET A 409 33.14 16.60 -27.56
CA MET A 409 32.70 15.66 -26.52
C MET A 409 33.31 16.00 -25.16
N ARG A 410 34.61 16.28 -25.07
CA ARG A 410 35.26 16.74 -23.82
C ARG A 410 34.62 18.01 -23.26
N LEU A 411 34.34 18.99 -24.12
CA LEU A 411 33.70 20.24 -23.74
C LEU A 411 32.30 19.99 -23.14
N LEU A 412 31.46 19.19 -23.81
CA LEU A 412 30.10 18.90 -23.34
C LEU A 412 30.12 18.14 -22.00
N ALA A 413 30.99 17.12 -21.87
CA ALA A 413 31.13 16.32 -20.64
C ALA A 413 31.50 17.16 -19.41
N GLY A 414 32.31 18.20 -19.60
CA GLY A 414 32.83 19.08 -18.54
C GLY A 414 32.14 20.44 -18.43
N LEU A 415 31.02 20.67 -19.11
CA LEU A 415 30.41 22.00 -19.18
C LEU A 415 29.76 22.39 -17.84
N ASP A 416 30.06 23.57 -17.31
CA ASP A 416 29.38 24.14 -16.14
C ASP A 416 28.18 25.00 -16.57
N GLY A 417 27.37 25.45 -15.61
CA GLY A 417 26.16 26.25 -15.88
C GLY A 417 26.45 27.60 -16.56
N GLU A 418 27.55 28.27 -16.19
CA GLU A 418 27.90 29.58 -16.75
C GLU A 418 28.37 29.47 -18.22
N ARG A 419 29.16 28.44 -18.54
CA ARG A 419 29.59 28.14 -19.90
C ARG A 419 28.44 27.59 -20.73
N PHE A 420 27.55 26.81 -20.14
CA PHE A 420 26.34 26.34 -20.81
C PHE A 420 25.47 27.51 -21.27
N LYS A 421 25.24 28.53 -20.43
CA LYS A 421 24.52 29.75 -20.84
C LYS A 421 25.12 30.41 -22.09
N LYS A 422 26.45 30.45 -22.20
CA LYS A 422 27.15 31.00 -23.38
C LYS A 422 27.03 30.11 -24.62
N LEU A 423 27.00 28.79 -24.44
CA LEU A 423 26.88 27.81 -25.51
C LEU A 423 25.43 27.65 -26.01
N ARG A 424 24.45 27.91 -25.13
CA ARG A 424 23.01 27.71 -25.33
C ARG A 424 22.47 28.16 -26.69
N PRO A 425 22.79 29.36 -27.22
CA PRO A 425 22.26 29.81 -28.50
C PRO A 425 22.71 28.93 -29.68
N LYS A 426 23.91 28.33 -29.59
CA LYS A 426 24.52 27.50 -30.63
C LYS A 426 24.09 26.03 -30.56
N LEU A 427 23.57 25.57 -29.41
CA LEU A 427 23.23 24.16 -29.20
C LEU A 427 22.14 23.67 -30.16
N ARG A 428 21.13 24.50 -30.47
CA ARG A 428 20.04 24.10 -31.37
C ARG A 428 20.55 23.75 -32.78
N GLU A 429 21.48 24.54 -33.30
CA GLU A 429 22.09 24.28 -34.61
C GLU A 429 23.02 23.07 -34.54
N PHE A 430 23.89 23.02 -33.52
CA PHE A 430 24.81 21.90 -33.32
C PHE A 430 24.10 20.55 -33.21
N MET A 431 23.01 20.47 -32.45
CA MET A 431 22.27 19.22 -32.26
C MET A 431 21.59 18.68 -33.54
N ARG A 432 21.45 19.52 -34.58
CA ARG A 432 20.95 19.09 -35.90
C ARG A 432 22.04 18.43 -36.75
N SER A 433 23.31 18.73 -36.50
CA SER A 433 24.44 18.31 -37.33
C SER A 433 25.48 17.44 -36.60
N CYS A 434 25.26 17.11 -35.32
CA CYS A 434 26.19 16.33 -34.51
C CYS A 434 26.02 14.81 -34.66
N THR A 435 27.05 14.06 -34.25
CA THR A 435 26.99 12.59 -34.22
C THR A 435 26.03 12.09 -33.13
N PRO A 436 25.57 10.82 -33.17
CA PRO A 436 24.73 10.26 -32.11
C PRO A 436 25.34 10.37 -30.70
N GLU A 437 26.64 10.15 -30.56
CA GLU A 437 27.36 10.24 -29.27
C GLU A 437 27.42 11.68 -28.77
N GLU A 438 27.69 12.63 -29.66
CA GLU A 438 27.67 14.06 -29.33
C GLU A 438 26.27 14.54 -28.96
N ARG A 439 25.23 14.01 -29.63
CA ARG A 439 23.83 14.30 -29.33
C ARG A 439 23.44 13.79 -27.96
N LEU A 440 23.76 12.53 -27.65
CA LEU A 440 23.53 11.94 -26.33
C LEU A 440 24.14 12.81 -25.24
N LEU A 441 25.43 13.17 -25.41
CA LEU A 441 26.14 13.98 -24.43
C LEU A 441 25.59 15.41 -24.32
N ALA A 442 25.15 16.00 -25.43
CA ALA A 442 24.48 17.31 -25.41
C ALA A 442 23.16 17.24 -24.62
N VAL A 443 22.32 16.22 -24.84
CA VAL A 443 21.07 16.01 -24.10
C VAL A 443 21.34 15.78 -22.60
N GLN A 444 22.31 14.93 -22.26
CA GLN A 444 22.74 14.72 -20.87
C GLN A 444 23.25 16.02 -20.22
N THR A 445 23.99 16.83 -20.98
CA THR A 445 24.49 18.12 -20.50
C THR A 445 23.34 19.09 -20.23
N ILE A 446 22.37 19.18 -21.14
CA ILE A 446 21.16 19.98 -20.95
C ILE A 446 20.41 19.54 -19.68
N GLY A 447 20.25 18.23 -19.46
CA GLY A 447 19.63 17.71 -18.23
C GLY A 447 20.41 18.04 -16.94
N ARG A 448 21.73 18.13 -17.01
CA ARG A 448 22.62 18.38 -15.86
C ARG A 448 22.72 19.85 -15.48
N VAL A 449 22.83 20.76 -16.45
CA VAL A 449 23.13 22.19 -16.21
C VAL A 449 22.12 23.16 -16.82
N GLY A 450 21.13 22.65 -17.56
CA GLY A 450 20.07 23.46 -18.15
C GLY A 450 18.97 23.86 -17.17
N ASP A 451 18.03 24.64 -17.67
CA ASP A 451 16.85 25.12 -16.93
C ASP A 451 15.54 24.76 -17.65
N LYS A 452 14.38 25.10 -17.05
CA LYS A 452 13.04 24.81 -17.62
C LYS A 452 12.89 25.30 -19.06
N SER A 453 13.54 26.40 -19.45
CA SER A 453 13.45 26.92 -20.83
C SER A 453 14.28 26.14 -21.87
N ASP A 454 15.13 25.19 -21.45
CA ASP A 454 15.82 24.26 -22.33
C ASP A 454 15.01 23.01 -22.69
N ALA A 455 13.90 22.74 -22.00
CA ALA A 455 13.08 21.55 -22.23
C ALA A 455 12.69 21.39 -23.71
N GLY A 456 12.28 22.49 -24.35
CA GLY A 456 11.90 22.51 -25.76
C GLY A 456 13.03 22.18 -26.75
N LEU A 457 14.30 22.20 -26.34
CA LEU A 457 15.42 21.77 -27.18
C LEU A 457 15.47 20.24 -27.32
N ILE A 458 15.00 19.51 -26.32
CA ILE A 458 15.17 18.06 -26.22
C ILE A 458 13.86 17.25 -26.34
N THR A 459 12.69 17.91 -26.26
CA THR A 459 11.37 17.25 -26.42
C THR A 459 11.24 16.44 -27.71
N GLY A 460 11.83 16.92 -28.82
CA GLY A 460 11.79 16.24 -30.11
C GLY A 460 12.45 14.85 -30.11
N TYR A 461 13.36 14.58 -29.16
CA TYR A 461 14.06 13.30 -29.09
C TYR A 461 13.26 12.18 -28.40
N LEU A 462 12.10 12.48 -27.82
CA LEU A 462 11.22 11.48 -27.19
C LEU A 462 10.60 10.49 -28.18
N ALA A 463 10.28 10.93 -29.41
CA ALA A 463 9.52 10.15 -30.38
C ALA A 463 10.33 9.76 -31.65
N GLY A 464 11.54 10.31 -31.82
CA GLY A 464 12.36 10.10 -33.02
C GLY A 464 13.87 9.98 -32.77
N GLY A 465 14.29 9.87 -31.50
CA GLY A 465 15.69 9.64 -31.14
C GLY A 465 16.05 8.15 -31.10
N GLU A 466 17.34 7.85 -31.24
CA GLU A 466 17.87 6.53 -30.88
C GLU A 466 17.59 6.24 -29.39
N PRO A 467 17.39 4.96 -28.99
CA PRO A 467 16.99 4.62 -27.62
C PRO A 467 17.82 5.29 -26.51
N PRO A 468 19.17 5.38 -26.58
CA PRO A 468 19.96 6.05 -25.55
C PRO A 468 19.66 7.56 -25.45
N VAL A 469 19.45 8.22 -26.60
CA VAL A 469 19.13 9.67 -26.65
C VAL A 469 17.71 9.91 -26.13
N ALA A 470 16.76 9.04 -26.48
CA ALA A 470 15.40 9.10 -25.95
C ALA A 470 15.39 8.93 -24.43
N ALA A 471 16.12 7.94 -23.89
CA ALA A 471 16.21 7.72 -22.45
C ALA A 471 16.83 8.93 -21.73
N ALA A 472 17.92 9.49 -22.26
CA ALA A 472 18.54 10.72 -21.73
C ALA A 472 17.59 11.92 -21.78
N ALA A 473 16.78 12.04 -22.84
CA ALA A 473 15.79 13.11 -22.96
C ALA A 473 14.65 12.97 -21.94
N ILE A 474 14.18 11.75 -21.66
CA ILE A 474 13.18 11.48 -20.61
C ILE A 474 13.73 11.87 -19.24
N GLU A 475 14.96 11.47 -18.93
CA GLU A 475 15.60 11.79 -17.65
C GLU A 475 15.80 13.29 -17.48
N ALA A 476 16.32 13.97 -18.50
CA ALA A 476 16.50 15.41 -18.50
C ALA A 476 15.17 16.16 -18.39
N LEU A 477 14.13 15.76 -19.12
CA LEU A 477 12.82 16.41 -18.99
C LEU A 477 12.15 16.13 -17.64
N GLY A 478 12.37 14.96 -17.06
CA GLY A 478 11.91 14.62 -15.72
C GLY A 478 12.47 15.53 -14.62
N SER A 479 13.63 16.15 -14.84
CA SER A 479 14.20 17.16 -13.92
C SER A 479 13.88 18.60 -14.34
N LEU A 480 13.90 18.91 -15.63
CA LEU A 480 13.75 20.27 -16.16
C LEU A 480 12.29 20.73 -16.24
N ASP A 481 11.41 19.88 -16.78
CA ASP A 481 10.01 20.22 -17.03
C ASP A 481 9.14 18.96 -17.21
N LEU A 482 8.60 18.45 -16.09
CA LEU A 482 7.71 17.30 -16.06
C LEU A 482 6.40 17.53 -16.82
N ASP A 483 5.92 18.77 -16.91
CA ASP A 483 4.68 19.10 -17.59
C ASP A 483 4.80 18.82 -19.10
N VAL A 484 5.98 19.08 -19.67
CA VAL A 484 6.29 18.80 -21.09
C VAL A 484 6.40 17.30 -21.36
N LEU A 485 6.94 16.52 -20.41
CA LEU A 485 7.13 15.08 -20.57
C LEU A 485 5.83 14.28 -20.38
N SER A 486 4.95 14.73 -19.48
CA SER A 486 3.76 13.99 -19.03
C SER A 486 2.88 13.43 -20.17
N PRO A 487 2.58 14.18 -21.25
CA PRO A 487 1.79 13.67 -22.37
C PRO A 487 2.43 12.51 -23.13
N TYR A 488 3.75 12.34 -23.04
CA TYR A 488 4.51 11.31 -23.76
C TYR A 488 4.69 10.03 -22.93
N LEU A 489 4.65 10.11 -21.60
CA LEU A 489 4.91 8.98 -20.69
C LEU A 489 4.13 7.70 -21.03
N PRO A 490 2.82 7.72 -21.34
CA PRO A 490 2.08 6.50 -21.65
C PRO A 490 2.64 5.71 -22.83
N LYS A 491 3.15 6.41 -23.87
CA LYS A 491 3.78 5.78 -25.03
C LYS A 491 5.20 5.31 -24.71
N LEU A 492 5.95 6.10 -23.93
CA LEU A 492 7.34 5.80 -23.56
C LEU A 492 7.44 4.58 -22.63
N ILE A 493 6.47 4.40 -21.74
CA ILE A 493 6.36 3.19 -20.89
C ILE A 493 6.16 1.92 -21.74
N GLN A 494 5.56 2.04 -22.92
CA GLN A 494 5.32 0.94 -23.86
C GLN A 494 6.39 0.84 -24.96
N HIS A 495 7.48 1.60 -24.84
CA HIS A 495 8.50 1.66 -25.88
C HIS A 495 9.18 0.30 -26.10
N PRO A 496 9.54 -0.08 -27.35
CA PRO A 496 10.16 -1.37 -27.62
C PRO A 496 11.53 -1.56 -26.95
N ALA A 497 12.31 -0.47 -26.80
CA ALA A 497 13.60 -0.51 -26.13
C ALA A 497 13.47 -0.48 -24.61
N ASP A 498 14.09 -1.46 -23.95
CA ASP A 498 14.03 -1.67 -22.50
C ASP A 498 14.55 -0.47 -21.71
N GLU A 499 15.65 0.16 -22.14
CA GLU A 499 16.21 1.33 -21.46
C GLU A 499 15.24 2.52 -21.42
N VAL A 500 14.55 2.78 -22.53
CA VAL A 500 13.56 3.87 -22.63
C VAL A 500 12.39 3.60 -21.69
N ARG A 501 11.89 2.36 -21.66
CA ARG A 501 10.84 1.99 -20.71
C ARG A 501 11.30 2.21 -19.27
N ALA A 502 12.54 1.83 -18.92
CA ALA A 502 13.03 1.87 -17.53
C ALA A 502 13.01 3.29 -17.01
N VAL A 503 13.57 4.21 -17.81
CA VAL A 503 13.59 5.62 -17.46
C VAL A 503 12.18 6.20 -17.44
N ALA A 504 11.31 5.80 -18.38
CA ALA A 504 9.92 6.25 -18.40
C ALA A 504 9.13 5.80 -17.16
N VAL A 505 9.25 4.54 -16.73
CA VAL A 505 8.60 4.02 -15.51
C VAL A 505 9.12 4.73 -14.26
N ARG A 506 10.44 4.97 -14.18
CA ARG A 506 11.05 5.70 -13.06
C ARG A 506 10.54 7.14 -12.99
N VAL A 507 10.49 7.85 -14.10
CA VAL A 507 9.96 9.23 -14.11
C VAL A 507 8.45 9.25 -13.87
N PHE A 508 7.72 8.25 -14.38
CA PHE A 508 6.30 8.09 -14.11
C PHE A 508 6.00 7.87 -12.62
N ALA A 509 6.89 7.20 -11.87
CA ALA A 509 6.78 7.04 -10.43
C ALA A 509 6.82 8.37 -9.65
N LEU A 510 7.32 9.45 -10.25
CA LEU A 510 7.28 10.79 -9.65
C LEU A 510 5.87 11.41 -9.73
N PHE A 511 4.99 10.89 -10.58
CA PHE A 511 3.61 11.34 -10.78
C PHE A 511 2.59 10.41 -10.11
N ASP A 512 2.66 9.12 -10.44
CA ASP A 512 1.78 8.09 -9.88
C ASP A 512 2.60 6.87 -9.50
N LYS A 513 3.12 6.92 -8.27
CA LYS A 513 3.96 5.85 -7.73
C LYS A 513 3.19 4.55 -7.59
N LYS A 514 1.91 4.58 -7.20
CA LYS A 514 1.08 3.37 -7.07
C LYS A 514 0.94 2.66 -8.41
N GLN A 515 0.62 3.40 -9.47
CA GLN A 515 0.49 2.82 -10.80
C GLN A 515 1.85 2.35 -11.35
N ALA A 516 2.93 3.09 -11.11
CA ALA A 516 4.28 2.67 -11.48
C ALA A 516 4.69 1.34 -10.80
N LEU A 517 4.42 1.20 -9.49
CA LEU A 517 4.65 -0.05 -8.76
C LEU A 517 3.81 -1.20 -9.32
N SER A 518 2.53 -0.97 -9.67
CA SER A 518 1.68 -1.99 -10.30
C SER A 518 2.24 -2.46 -11.65
N LEU A 519 2.84 -1.57 -12.45
CA LEU A 519 3.51 -1.94 -13.69
C LEU A 519 4.73 -2.83 -13.42
N VAL A 520 5.55 -2.46 -12.43
CA VAL A 520 6.72 -3.24 -12.02
C VAL A 520 6.32 -4.63 -11.50
N GLU A 521 5.24 -4.71 -10.73
CA GLU A 521 4.70 -5.98 -10.21
C GLU A 521 4.30 -6.94 -11.34
N LYS A 522 3.61 -6.42 -12.36
CA LYS A 522 3.24 -7.20 -13.55
C LYS A 522 4.46 -7.73 -14.28
N MET A 523 5.54 -6.96 -14.34
CA MET A 523 6.80 -7.37 -14.98
C MET A 523 7.52 -8.46 -14.17
N PHE A 524 7.50 -8.40 -12.83
CA PHE A 524 8.01 -9.49 -11.98
C PHE A 524 7.27 -10.81 -12.19
N ALA A 525 6.00 -10.77 -12.57
CA ALA A 525 5.18 -11.94 -12.88
C ALA A 525 5.40 -12.48 -14.32
N SER A 526 6.26 -11.87 -15.12
CA SER A 526 6.49 -12.29 -16.50
C SER A 526 7.22 -13.63 -16.60
N ILE A 527 6.83 -14.43 -17.59
CA ILE A 527 7.49 -15.71 -17.92
C ILE A 527 8.89 -15.46 -18.48
N GLN A 528 9.12 -14.33 -19.14
CA GLN A 528 10.39 -14.00 -19.78
C GLN A 528 11.42 -13.51 -18.75
N PRO A 529 12.58 -14.17 -18.58
CA PRO A 529 13.62 -13.73 -17.64
C PRO A 529 14.08 -12.29 -17.88
N ARG A 530 14.17 -11.86 -19.15
CA ARG A 530 14.52 -10.47 -19.52
C ARG A 530 13.51 -9.44 -19.00
N GLN A 531 12.20 -9.74 -19.05
CA GLN A 531 11.20 -8.82 -18.49
C GLN A 531 11.26 -8.76 -16.97
N ARG A 532 11.61 -9.87 -16.29
CA ARG A 532 11.86 -9.88 -14.86
C ARG A 532 13.16 -9.11 -14.51
N ALA A 533 14.23 -9.27 -15.28
CA ALA A 533 15.47 -8.48 -15.16
C ALA A 533 15.16 -6.98 -15.22
N TYR A 534 14.33 -6.60 -16.19
CA TYR A 534 13.86 -5.25 -16.36
C TYR A 534 13.03 -4.75 -15.15
N ALA A 535 12.21 -5.61 -14.52
CA ALA A 535 11.52 -5.29 -13.27
C ALA A 535 12.49 -5.04 -12.10
N ILE A 536 13.53 -5.88 -11.96
CA ILE A 536 14.57 -5.72 -10.94
C ILE A 536 15.31 -4.39 -11.14
N SER A 537 15.69 -4.10 -12.38
CA SER A 537 16.33 -2.84 -12.75
C SER A 537 15.45 -1.63 -12.44
N CYS A 538 14.16 -1.68 -12.77
CA CYS A 538 13.21 -0.63 -12.39
C CYS A 538 13.12 -0.48 -10.87
N ALA A 539 12.90 -1.58 -10.14
CA ALA A 539 12.79 -1.58 -8.68
C ALA A 539 14.02 -0.98 -8.00
N SER A 540 15.24 -1.19 -8.55
CA SER A 540 16.47 -0.58 -8.04
C SER A 540 16.47 0.95 -8.02
N GLN A 541 15.59 1.57 -8.81
CA GLN A 541 15.48 3.03 -8.94
C GLN A 541 14.45 3.63 -7.99
N PHE A 542 13.57 2.83 -7.40
CA PHE A 542 12.66 3.28 -6.35
C PHE A 542 13.40 3.35 -5.01
N ASP A 543 12.83 4.04 -4.03
CA ASP A 543 13.19 3.88 -2.63
C ASP A 543 12.87 2.45 -2.17
N PHE A 544 13.85 1.83 -1.52
CA PHE A 544 13.78 0.43 -1.11
C PHE A 544 12.53 0.07 -0.29
N PRO A 545 12.05 0.91 0.67
CA PRO A 545 10.82 0.61 1.41
C PRO A 545 9.58 0.35 0.54
N ALA A 546 9.44 1.04 -0.61
CA ALA A 546 8.30 0.82 -1.50
C ALA A 546 8.33 -0.52 -2.24
N VAL A 547 9.52 -1.05 -2.52
CA VAL A 547 9.72 -2.24 -3.38
C VAL A 547 10.20 -3.48 -2.64
N ARG A 548 10.58 -3.37 -1.35
CA ARG A 548 11.12 -4.46 -0.52
C ARG A 548 10.30 -5.75 -0.62
N GLU A 549 9.01 -5.69 -0.31
CA GLU A 549 8.14 -6.88 -0.31
C GLU A 549 7.95 -7.48 -1.70
N MET A 550 7.88 -6.64 -2.73
CA MET A 550 7.81 -7.10 -4.13
C MET A 550 9.07 -7.86 -4.52
N LEU A 551 10.25 -7.33 -4.16
CA LEU A 551 11.55 -7.95 -4.42
C LEU A 551 11.71 -9.28 -3.68
N ILE A 552 11.32 -9.35 -2.40
CA ILE A 552 11.36 -10.58 -1.60
C ILE A 552 10.44 -11.63 -2.23
N SER A 553 9.20 -11.25 -2.54
CA SER A 553 8.18 -12.13 -3.11
C SER A 553 8.54 -12.61 -4.52
N SER A 554 9.18 -11.78 -5.33
CA SER A 554 9.65 -12.15 -6.67
C SER A 554 10.90 -13.03 -6.61
N LEU A 555 11.85 -12.77 -5.71
CA LEU A 555 13.02 -13.62 -5.50
C LEU A 555 12.62 -15.06 -5.12
N GLN A 556 11.53 -15.25 -4.38
CA GLN A 556 11.04 -16.60 -4.03
C GLN A 556 10.81 -17.50 -5.25
N ARG A 557 10.43 -16.91 -6.39
CA ARG A 557 10.10 -17.64 -7.63
C ARG A 557 11.18 -17.53 -8.71
N GLU A 558 12.20 -16.70 -8.52
CA GLU A 558 13.25 -16.51 -9.51
C GLU A 558 14.19 -17.73 -9.57
N GLN A 559 14.58 -18.08 -10.79
CA GLN A 559 15.47 -19.20 -11.08
C GLN A 559 16.66 -18.79 -11.96
N ASP A 560 16.55 -17.66 -12.66
CA ASP A 560 17.60 -17.17 -13.53
C ASP A 560 18.80 -16.63 -12.71
N PRO A 561 20.02 -17.17 -12.90
CA PRO A 561 21.19 -16.76 -12.12
C PRO A 561 21.58 -15.29 -12.30
N GLU A 562 21.41 -14.72 -13.50
CA GLU A 562 21.72 -13.31 -13.76
C GLU A 562 20.76 -12.41 -12.98
N ASN A 563 19.47 -12.73 -12.98
CA ASN A 563 18.47 -12.04 -12.18
C ASN A 563 18.73 -12.17 -10.68
N ILE A 564 19.10 -13.36 -10.20
CA ILE A 564 19.46 -13.58 -8.78
C ILE A 564 20.64 -12.68 -8.39
N GLY A 565 21.65 -12.55 -9.25
CA GLY A 565 22.76 -11.60 -9.06
C GLY A 565 22.28 -10.16 -8.89
N GLN A 566 21.31 -9.72 -9.70
CA GLN A 566 20.74 -8.37 -9.57
C GLN A 566 19.96 -8.17 -8.26
N TYR A 567 19.20 -9.16 -7.78
CA TYR A 567 18.58 -9.10 -6.46
C TYR A 567 19.63 -8.96 -5.36
N ILE A 568 20.71 -9.73 -5.45
CA ILE A 568 21.82 -9.70 -4.47
C ILE A 568 22.42 -8.30 -4.39
N ALA A 569 22.68 -7.64 -5.52
CA ALA A 569 23.20 -6.27 -5.55
C ALA A 569 22.28 -5.27 -4.83
N ILE A 570 20.95 -5.39 -5.01
CA ILE A 570 19.98 -4.52 -4.33
C ILE A 570 19.93 -4.81 -2.83
N PHE A 571 19.82 -6.08 -2.43
CA PHE A 571 19.69 -6.47 -1.02
C PHE A 571 20.95 -6.20 -0.22
N LYS A 572 22.13 -6.41 -0.81
CA LYS A 572 23.42 -6.09 -0.19
C LYS A 572 23.53 -4.62 0.20
N ALA A 573 23.06 -3.72 -0.65
CA ALA A 573 23.07 -2.28 -0.35
C ALA A 573 22.06 -1.85 0.73
N ASN A 574 21.04 -2.67 1.00
CA ASN A 574 19.91 -2.33 1.86
C ASN A 574 19.73 -3.31 3.03
N MET A 575 20.78 -4.05 3.36
CA MET A 575 20.69 -5.16 4.30
C MET A 575 20.43 -4.69 5.73
N ASP A 576 19.36 -5.22 6.33
CA ASP A 576 19.05 -5.12 7.76
C ASP A 576 18.73 -6.53 8.31
N GLU A 577 18.61 -6.64 9.64
CA GLU A 577 18.37 -7.94 10.29
C GLU A 577 17.07 -8.61 9.79
N ASP A 578 15.99 -7.86 9.61
CA ASP A 578 14.72 -8.41 9.13
C ASP A 578 14.78 -8.86 7.67
N LEU A 579 15.50 -8.13 6.82
CA LEU A 579 15.73 -8.49 5.42
C LEU A 579 16.59 -9.75 5.36
N TRP A 580 17.62 -9.83 6.20
CA TRP A 580 18.44 -11.03 6.34
C TRP A 580 17.58 -12.24 6.69
N ILE A 581 16.70 -12.13 7.67
CA ILE A 581 15.79 -13.23 8.09
C ILE A 581 14.87 -13.63 6.92
N SER A 582 14.35 -12.66 6.17
CA SER A 582 13.48 -12.92 5.01
C SER A 582 14.22 -13.63 3.87
N VAL A 583 15.44 -13.20 3.56
CA VAL A 583 16.28 -13.85 2.54
C VAL A 583 16.71 -15.24 3.00
N PHE A 584 17.09 -15.41 4.27
CA PHE A 584 17.49 -16.70 4.82
C PHE A 584 16.36 -17.73 4.77
N ARG A 585 15.10 -17.31 4.93
CA ARG A 585 13.92 -18.17 4.70
C ARG A 585 13.90 -18.73 3.28
N ILE A 586 14.29 -17.94 2.29
CA ILE A 586 14.36 -18.38 0.89
C ILE A 586 15.49 -19.39 0.71
N VAL A 587 16.64 -19.16 1.36
CA VAL A 587 17.80 -20.07 1.37
C VAL A 587 17.42 -21.45 1.91
N GLU A 588 16.65 -21.53 3.00
CA GLU A 588 16.24 -22.82 3.59
C GLU A 588 15.26 -23.62 2.72
N ASN A 589 14.54 -22.95 1.82
CA ASN A 589 13.53 -23.58 0.97
C ASN A 589 14.01 -23.75 -0.49
N THR A 590 15.29 -23.53 -0.77
CA THR A 590 15.87 -23.62 -2.12
C THR A 590 17.14 -24.49 -2.12
N GLN A 591 17.52 -25.02 -3.27
CA GLN A 591 18.71 -25.87 -3.46
C GLN A 591 19.54 -25.44 -4.68
N GLY A 592 20.75 -25.99 -4.82
CA GLY A 592 21.63 -25.78 -5.97
C GLY A 592 22.25 -24.38 -6.02
N THR A 593 22.60 -23.92 -7.22
CA THR A 593 23.31 -22.64 -7.46
C THR A 593 22.60 -21.44 -6.83
N ARG A 594 21.27 -21.40 -6.86
CA ARG A 594 20.49 -20.33 -6.21
C ARG A 594 20.71 -20.29 -4.70
N GLN A 595 20.74 -21.46 -4.06
CA GLN A 595 21.00 -21.55 -2.63
C GLN A 595 22.41 -21.09 -2.30
N GLU A 596 23.41 -21.51 -3.09
CA GLU A 596 24.81 -21.11 -2.90
C GLU A 596 24.99 -19.59 -3.00
N MET A 597 24.40 -18.96 -4.02
CA MET A 597 24.46 -17.51 -4.23
C MET A 597 23.81 -16.73 -3.07
N LEU A 598 22.61 -17.13 -2.66
CA LEU A 598 21.89 -16.46 -1.57
C LEU A 598 22.53 -16.71 -0.20
N LEU A 599 23.11 -17.90 0.02
CA LEU A 599 23.85 -18.20 1.24
C LEU A 599 25.14 -17.39 1.33
N ALA A 600 25.83 -17.18 0.20
CA ALA A 600 27.00 -16.29 0.14
C ALA A 600 26.61 -14.86 0.53
N LEU A 601 25.49 -14.34 0.01
CA LEU A 601 24.93 -13.05 0.45
C LEU A 601 24.66 -13.03 1.95
N CYS A 602 24.00 -14.06 2.52
CA CYS A 602 23.72 -14.11 3.95
C CYS A 602 24.99 -14.10 4.81
N ARG A 603 26.07 -14.75 4.37
CA ARG A 603 27.36 -14.75 5.07
C ARG A 603 28.02 -13.37 5.04
N GLU A 604 28.13 -12.77 3.84
CA GLU A 604 28.68 -11.43 3.67
C GLU A 604 27.87 -10.40 4.48
N ALA A 605 26.55 -10.51 4.46
CA ALA A 605 25.66 -9.66 5.23
C ALA A 605 25.86 -9.79 6.75
N ALA A 606 25.99 -11.01 7.26
CA ALA A 606 26.21 -11.25 8.70
C ALA A 606 27.55 -10.66 9.15
N GLU A 607 28.59 -10.71 8.31
CA GLU A 607 29.86 -10.06 8.59
C GLU A 607 29.70 -8.54 8.72
N ASN A 608 29.02 -7.91 7.75
CA ASN A 608 28.79 -6.46 7.75
C ASN A 608 27.93 -6.00 8.94
N LEU A 609 26.92 -6.78 9.34
CA LEU A 609 26.06 -6.47 10.49
C LEU A 609 26.76 -6.67 11.84
N SER A 610 27.80 -7.52 11.91
CA SER A 610 28.46 -7.88 13.16
C SER A 610 29.29 -6.76 13.83
N SER A 611 29.39 -5.57 13.23
CA SER A 611 30.16 -4.42 13.74
C SER A 611 31.60 -4.77 14.17
N GLY A 612 32.26 -5.70 13.47
CA GLY A 612 33.64 -6.13 13.74
C GLY A 612 33.81 -7.28 14.75
N GLY A 613 32.73 -8.00 15.09
CA GLY A 613 32.76 -9.23 15.89
C GLY A 613 33.26 -10.46 15.12
N GLN A 614 33.11 -11.66 15.70
CA GLN A 614 33.40 -12.94 15.03
C GLN A 614 32.28 -13.26 14.02
N PRO A 615 32.49 -13.13 12.69
CA PRO A 615 31.41 -13.15 11.69
C PRO A 615 30.62 -14.47 11.71
N GLU A 616 31.33 -15.59 11.83
CA GLU A 616 30.73 -16.93 11.89
C GLU A 616 29.80 -17.12 13.10
N LYS A 617 30.15 -16.55 14.25
CA LYS A 617 29.27 -16.61 15.42
C LYS A 617 28.01 -15.77 15.23
N HIS A 618 28.14 -14.61 14.59
CA HIS A 618 27.00 -13.74 14.32
C HIS A 618 26.06 -14.37 13.27
N PHE A 619 26.61 -15.01 12.24
CA PHE A 619 25.84 -15.78 11.27
C PHE A 619 25.01 -16.89 11.94
N GLU A 620 25.61 -17.70 12.81
CA GLU A 620 24.88 -18.75 13.55
C GLU A 620 23.85 -18.16 14.53
N PHE A 621 24.14 -17.01 15.15
CA PHE A 621 23.17 -16.28 15.98
C PHE A 621 21.92 -15.86 15.18
N LEU A 622 22.10 -15.19 14.03
CA LEU A 622 21.00 -14.75 13.16
C LEU A 622 20.18 -15.94 12.64
N LYS A 623 20.86 -17.03 12.26
CA LYS A 623 20.22 -18.28 11.84
C LYS A 623 19.38 -18.91 12.96
N GLY A 624 19.89 -18.93 14.19
CA GLY A 624 19.13 -19.38 15.36
C GLY A 624 17.86 -18.55 15.55
N LYS A 625 17.98 -17.21 15.56
CA LYS A 625 16.86 -16.28 15.68
C LYS A 625 15.82 -16.48 14.57
N ALA A 626 16.26 -16.63 13.33
CA ALA A 626 15.41 -16.87 12.17
C ALA A 626 14.59 -18.17 12.32
N ARG A 627 15.24 -19.27 12.70
CA ARG A 627 14.56 -20.58 12.88
C ARG A 627 13.51 -20.53 13.97
N THR A 628 13.81 -19.91 15.10
CA THR A 628 12.81 -19.71 16.18
C THR A 628 11.60 -18.94 15.68
N ARG A 629 11.80 -17.88 14.89
CA ARG A 629 10.70 -17.11 14.27
C ARG A 629 9.90 -17.98 13.30
N PHE A 630 10.56 -18.78 12.48
CA PHE A 630 9.88 -19.64 11.49
C PHE A 630 9.08 -20.75 12.15
N GLU A 631 9.59 -21.34 13.23
CA GLU A 631 8.89 -22.36 14.02
C GLU A 631 7.64 -21.78 14.70
N ALA A 632 7.76 -20.58 15.30
CA ALA A 632 6.63 -19.88 15.89
C ALA A 632 5.52 -19.59 14.85
N GLU A 633 5.90 -19.12 13.66
CA GLU A 633 4.96 -18.89 12.55
C GLU A 633 4.31 -20.19 12.05
N ARG A 634 5.08 -21.27 11.91
CA ARG A 634 4.58 -22.60 11.47
C ARG A 634 3.60 -23.19 12.49
N ALA A 635 3.92 -23.11 13.78
CA ALA A 635 3.04 -23.59 14.85
C ALA A 635 1.68 -22.87 14.82
N LYS A 636 1.67 -21.55 14.59
CA LYS A 636 0.45 -20.76 14.42
C LYS A 636 -0.33 -21.07 13.14
N LYS A 637 0.35 -21.42 12.04
CA LYS A 637 -0.32 -21.81 10.78
C LYS A 637 -0.91 -23.22 10.81
N ALA A 638 -0.39 -24.10 11.66
CA ALA A 638 -0.88 -25.47 11.82
C ALA A 638 -2.23 -25.56 12.57
N THR A 639 -2.57 -24.54 13.36
CA THR A 639 -3.90 -24.41 13.96
C THR A 639 -4.94 -23.96 12.93
N ALA A 640 -6.20 -24.38 13.09
CA ALA A 640 -7.30 -23.94 12.25
C ALA A 640 -7.36 -22.40 12.20
N GLN A 641 -7.54 -21.83 11.00
CA GLN A 641 -7.56 -20.37 10.85
C GLN A 641 -8.64 -19.76 11.74
N PRO A 642 -8.31 -18.78 12.58
CA PRO A 642 -9.28 -18.17 13.48
C PRO A 642 -10.36 -17.42 12.70
N SER A 643 -11.54 -17.29 13.29
CA SER A 643 -12.67 -16.54 12.71
C SER A 643 -12.31 -15.07 12.43
N TYR A 644 -11.40 -14.49 13.21
CA TYR A 644 -10.88 -13.13 13.05
C TYR A 644 -9.76 -12.99 12.01
N ALA A 645 -9.34 -14.06 11.33
CA ALA A 645 -8.34 -13.97 10.27
C ALA A 645 -8.79 -13.00 9.16
N LEU A 646 -7.87 -12.18 8.65
CA LEU A 646 -8.07 -11.13 7.65
C LEU A 646 -8.82 -11.66 6.43
N SER A 647 -8.43 -12.84 5.93
CA SER A 647 -9.08 -13.48 4.79
C SER A 647 -10.57 -13.80 5.06
N ASN A 648 -10.91 -14.19 6.29
CA ASN A 648 -12.29 -14.48 6.70
C ASN A 648 -13.08 -13.19 6.88
N ILE A 649 -12.50 -12.19 7.56
CA ILE A 649 -13.11 -10.87 7.75
C ILE A 649 -13.38 -10.18 6.41
N GLN A 650 -12.43 -10.22 5.47
CA GLN A 650 -12.61 -9.68 4.12
C GLN A 650 -13.75 -10.37 3.37
N LYS A 651 -13.89 -11.70 3.48
CA LYS A 651 -15.04 -12.43 2.91
C LYS A 651 -16.36 -11.98 3.52
N ILE A 652 -16.43 -11.83 4.85
CA ILE A 652 -17.65 -11.37 5.54
C ILE A 652 -18.01 -9.95 5.09
N ARG A 653 -17.05 -9.02 5.06
CA ARG A 653 -17.28 -7.64 4.60
C ARG A 653 -17.76 -7.60 3.15
N LYS A 654 -17.18 -8.43 2.28
CA LYS A 654 -17.62 -8.54 0.88
C LYS A 654 -19.08 -9.01 0.79
N GLN A 655 -19.45 -10.05 1.55
CA GLN A 655 -20.82 -10.55 1.61
C GLN A 655 -21.80 -9.50 2.15
N GLN A 656 -21.40 -8.74 3.19
CA GLN A 656 -22.21 -7.64 3.74
C GLN A 656 -22.40 -6.51 2.71
N ALA A 657 -21.34 -6.14 2.00
CA ALA A 657 -21.40 -5.13 0.95
C ALA A 657 -22.26 -5.57 -0.24
N GLU A 658 -22.25 -6.86 -0.58
CA GLU A 658 -23.15 -7.43 -1.59
C GLU A 658 -24.61 -7.39 -1.13
N ARG A 659 -24.91 -7.79 0.12
CA ARG A 659 -26.26 -7.70 0.70
C ARG A 659 -26.78 -6.27 0.78
N ALA A 660 -25.94 -5.30 1.14
CA ALA A 660 -26.33 -3.89 1.21
C ALA A 660 -26.65 -3.27 -0.16
N LYS A 661 -26.16 -3.88 -1.26
CA LYS A 661 -26.47 -3.47 -2.63
C LYS A 661 -27.76 -4.11 -3.17
N GLU A 662 -28.26 -5.17 -2.54
CA GLU A 662 -29.58 -5.67 -2.86
C GLU A 662 -30.61 -4.61 -2.44
N PRO A 663 -31.49 -4.16 -3.34
CA PRO A 663 -32.52 -3.19 -2.95
C PRO A 663 -33.35 -3.82 -1.84
N ASN A 664 -33.39 -3.17 -0.68
CA ASN A 664 -34.34 -3.53 0.37
C ASN A 664 -35.73 -3.47 -0.27
N ALA A 665 -36.32 -4.63 -0.54
CA ALA A 665 -37.66 -4.71 -1.10
C ALA A 665 -38.58 -4.02 -0.12
N ASP A 666 -39.14 -2.88 -0.52
CA ASP A 666 -40.07 -2.12 0.32
C ASP A 666 -41.25 -3.05 0.67
N PRO A 667 -41.44 -3.39 1.95
CA PRO A 667 -42.50 -4.30 2.36
C PRO A 667 -43.89 -3.77 1.96
N GLY A 668 -44.05 -2.44 1.83
CA GLY A 668 -45.27 -1.82 1.27
C GLY A 668 -45.45 -2.14 -0.22
N LEU A 669 -44.37 -2.14 -0.99
CA LEU A 669 -44.37 -2.44 -2.42
C LEU A 669 -44.61 -3.94 -2.70
N VAL A 670 -44.06 -4.82 -1.86
CA VAL A 670 -44.32 -6.28 -1.92
C VAL A 670 -45.78 -6.57 -1.59
N SER A 671 -46.30 -5.96 -0.53
CA SER A 671 -47.71 -6.08 -0.14
C SER A 671 -48.64 -5.55 -1.24
N PHE A 672 -48.31 -4.38 -1.80
CA PHE A 672 -49.03 -3.81 -2.93
C PHE A 672 -49.00 -4.71 -4.17
N ALA A 673 -47.85 -5.28 -4.52
CA ALA A 673 -47.71 -6.18 -5.66
C ALA A 673 -48.56 -7.46 -5.50
N ILE A 674 -48.56 -8.06 -4.31
CA ILE A 674 -49.39 -9.24 -4.00
C ILE A 674 -50.88 -8.91 -4.13
N VAL A 675 -51.32 -7.80 -3.53
CA VAL A 675 -52.72 -7.34 -3.62
C VAL A 675 -53.12 -7.02 -5.05
N SER A 676 -52.24 -6.36 -5.82
CA SER A 676 -52.49 -5.99 -7.22
C SER A 676 -52.67 -7.21 -8.11
N VAL A 677 -51.84 -8.25 -7.92
CA VAL A 677 -51.94 -9.51 -8.67
C VAL A 677 -53.22 -10.26 -8.30
N LEU A 678 -53.59 -10.30 -7.02
CA LEU A 678 -54.85 -10.91 -6.55
C LEU A 678 -56.07 -10.20 -7.14
N VAL A 679 -56.12 -8.86 -7.08
CA VAL A 679 -57.22 -8.06 -7.64
C VAL A 679 -57.29 -8.22 -9.15
N GLY A 680 -56.14 -8.20 -9.84
CA GLY A 680 -56.06 -8.43 -11.28
C GLY A 680 -56.55 -9.82 -11.68
N ALA A 681 -56.18 -10.86 -10.93
CA ALA A 681 -56.64 -12.23 -11.17
C ALA A 681 -58.15 -12.38 -10.97
N VAL A 682 -58.71 -11.77 -9.91
CA VAL A 682 -60.16 -11.77 -9.64
C VAL A 682 -60.92 -11.00 -10.71
N ALA A 683 -60.45 -9.83 -11.12
CA ALA A 683 -61.06 -9.04 -12.19
C ALA A 683 -61.02 -9.79 -13.54
N THR A 684 -59.91 -10.45 -13.85
CA THR A 684 -59.78 -11.27 -15.07
C THR A 684 -60.72 -12.47 -15.03
N ALA A 685 -60.84 -13.14 -13.89
CA ALA A 685 -61.78 -14.24 -13.71
C ALA A 685 -63.25 -13.77 -13.82
N LEU A 686 -63.59 -12.61 -13.26
CA LEU A 686 -64.92 -12.01 -13.36
C LEU A 686 -65.25 -11.61 -14.80
N ILE A 687 -64.32 -11.00 -15.53
CA ILE A 687 -64.49 -10.67 -16.95
C ILE A 687 -64.70 -11.96 -17.75
N TRP A 688 -63.93 -13.00 -17.46
CA TRP A 688 -64.07 -14.29 -18.11
C TRP A 688 -65.46 -14.91 -17.87
N PHE A 689 -65.92 -14.97 -16.61
CA PHE A 689 -67.22 -15.56 -16.25
C PHE A 689 -68.45 -14.73 -16.67
N LEU A 690 -68.36 -13.41 -16.63
CA LEU A 690 -69.50 -12.52 -16.91
C LEU A 690 -69.67 -12.19 -18.39
N PHE A 691 -68.58 -12.19 -19.16
CA PHE A 691 -68.61 -11.69 -20.55
C PHE A 691 -68.08 -12.66 -21.60
N LEU A 692 -67.22 -13.61 -21.23
CA LEU A 692 -66.49 -14.43 -22.21
C LEU A 692 -66.76 -15.93 -22.08
N ALA A 693 -67.45 -16.39 -21.04
CA ALA A 693 -67.73 -17.80 -20.81
C ALA A 693 -68.76 -18.33 -21.83
N PRO A 694 -68.38 -19.23 -22.76
CA PRO A 694 -69.32 -19.82 -23.70
C PRO A 694 -70.19 -20.90 -23.01
N PRO A 695 -71.39 -21.20 -23.54
CA PRO A 695 -72.30 -22.17 -22.94
C PRO A 695 -71.73 -23.60 -22.97
N SER A 696 -71.98 -24.32 -21.88
CA SER A 696 -71.44 -25.62 -21.50
C SER A 696 -71.54 -26.72 -22.58
N VAL A 697 -70.43 -27.42 -22.82
CA VAL A 697 -70.35 -28.71 -23.53
C VAL A 697 -69.74 -29.75 -22.57
N PRO A 698 -70.23 -31.02 -22.53
CA PRO A 698 -69.87 -31.99 -21.48
C PRO A 698 -68.45 -32.56 -21.64
N PRO A 699 -67.88 -33.17 -20.57
CA PRO A 699 -66.45 -33.29 -20.39
C PRO A 699 -65.84 -34.46 -21.16
N LYS A 700 -64.69 -34.22 -21.82
CA LYS A 700 -63.73 -35.27 -22.19
C LYS A 700 -62.60 -35.33 -21.16
N LYS A 701 -62.22 -36.57 -20.83
CA LYS A 701 -61.26 -37.01 -19.81
C LYS A 701 -59.90 -36.28 -19.84
N PRO A 702 -59.19 -36.20 -18.70
CA PRO A 702 -58.09 -35.27 -18.50
C PRO A 702 -56.82 -35.72 -19.23
N ALA A 703 -56.28 -34.83 -20.07
CA ALA A 703 -54.88 -34.86 -20.47
C ALA A 703 -54.05 -34.18 -19.38
N LYS A 704 -53.00 -34.86 -18.93
CA LYS A 704 -52.05 -34.38 -17.92
C LYS A 704 -51.48 -33.02 -18.31
N THR A 705 -51.68 -32.02 -17.45
CA THR A 705 -50.97 -30.76 -17.48
C THR A 705 -49.51 -31.03 -17.14
N THR A 706 -48.64 -30.96 -18.15
CA THR A 706 -47.20 -30.96 -17.95
C THR A 706 -46.83 -29.65 -17.28
N GLU A 707 -46.33 -29.72 -16.05
CA GLU A 707 -45.57 -28.65 -15.42
C GLU A 707 -44.48 -28.21 -16.40
N THR A 708 -44.55 -26.96 -16.86
CA THR A 708 -43.39 -26.26 -17.42
C THR A 708 -42.40 -26.01 -16.29
N THR A 709 -41.63 -27.04 -15.96
CA THR A 709 -40.34 -26.91 -15.31
C THR A 709 -39.46 -26.08 -16.24
N ALA A 710 -38.99 -24.94 -15.75
CA ALA A 710 -37.97 -24.16 -16.43
C ALA A 710 -36.78 -25.08 -16.70
N LYS A 711 -36.50 -25.35 -17.99
CA LYS A 711 -35.32 -26.12 -18.40
C LYS A 711 -34.08 -25.44 -17.80
N PRO A 712 -33.19 -26.16 -17.09
CA PRO A 712 -31.96 -25.59 -16.61
C PRO A 712 -31.17 -25.04 -17.81
N LYS A 713 -30.85 -23.74 -17.77
CA LYS A 713 -29.96 -23.12 -18.77
C LYS A 713 -28.65 -23.88 -18.77
N PHE A 714 -28.24 -24.38 -19.94
CA PHE A 714 -26.96 -25.04 -20.14
C PHE A 714 -25.80 -24.10 -19.73
N ASP A 715 -24.99 -24.53 -18.76
CA ASP A 715 -23.89 -23.72 -18.22
C ASP A 715 -22.72 -23.66 -19.21
N LYS A 716 -22.39 -22.45 -19.66
CA LYS A 716 -21.28 -22.16 -20.60
C LYS A 716 -20.04 -21.59 -19.90
N ARG A 717 -19.99 -21.58 -18.56
CA ARG A 717 -18.82 -21.09 -17.82
C ARG A 717 -17.64 -22.05 -17.97
N PRO A 718 -16.39 -21.52 -18.00
CA PRO A 718 -15.19 -22.34 -17.94
C PRO A 718 -15.19 -23.28 -16.75
N LYS A 719 -14.74 -24.52 -16.94
CA LYS A 719 -14.60 -25.51 -15.87
C LYS A 719 -13.37 -26.39 -16.08
N ASN A 720 -12.79 -26.84 -14.98
CA ASN A 720 -11.70 -27.80 -14.99
C ASN A 720 -12.27 -29.21 -15.17
N VAL A 721 -11.66 -29.99 -16.05
CA VAL A 721 -12.05 -31.37 -16.34
C VAL A 721 -10.83 -32.29 -16.23
N SER A 722 -11.10 -33.50 -15.77
CA SER A 722 -10.15 -34.60 -15.70
C SER A 722 -10.83 -35.86 -16.24
N GLY A 723 -10.15 -36.60 -17.10
CA GLY A 723 -10.72 -37.81 -17.70
C GLY A 723 -9.79 -38.51 -18.67
N ASN A 724 -10.30 -39.56 -19.30
CA ASN A 724 -9.55 -40.36 -20.29
C ASN A 724 -9.93 -39.97 -21.71
N VAL A 725 -8.93 -39.84 -22.57
CA VAL A 725 -9.12 -39.56 -24.00
C VAL A 725 -9.54 -40.85 -24.70
N THR A 726 -10.75 -40.91 -25.24
CA THR A 726 -11.30 -42.13 -25.85
C THR A 726 -11.17 -42.15 -27.37
N GLU A 727 -11.20 -40.98 -28.01
CA GLU A 727 -11.10 -40.84 -29.46
C GLU A 727 -10.40 -39.52 -29.81
N VAL A 728 -9.71 -39.48 -30.96
CA VAL A 728 -9.14 -38.28 -31.57
C VAL A 728 -9.67 -38.20 -32.99
N SER A 729 -10.11 -37.01 -33.43
CA SER A 729 -10.64 -36.83 -34.78
C SER A 729 -9.55 -37.00 -35.83
N ALA A 730 -9.93 -37.48 -37.02
CA ALA A 730 -8.99 -37.73 -38.11
C ALA A 730 -8.25 -36.48 -38.61
N ASP A 731 -8.79 -35.28 -38.36
CA ASP A 731 -8.15 -33.99 -38.66
C ASP A 731 -7.21 -33.48 -37.56
N GLY A 732 -7.11 -34.19 -36.43
CA GLY A 732 -6.26 -33.86 -35.28
C GLY A 732 -6.68 -32.61 -34.51
N LYS A 733 -7.85 -32.03 -34.81
CA LYS A 733 -8.31 -30.77 -34.20
C LYS A 733 -9.19 -30.96 -32.98
N ARG A 734 -9.72 -32.16 -32.77
CA ARG A 734 -10.64 -32.49 -31.68
C ARG A 734 -10.29 -33.82 -31.03
N PHE A 735 -10.66 -33.96 -29.76
CA PHE A 735 -10.59 -35.23 -29.05
C PHE A 735 -11.78 -35.39 -28.10
N THR A 736 -12.14 -36.64 -27.83
CA THR A 736 -13.25 -37.01 -26.95
C THR A 736 -12.69 -37.38 -25.58
N LEU A 737 -13.17 -36.70 -24.55
CA LEU A 737 -12.78 -36.90 -23.15
C LEU A 737 -13.96 -37.47 -22.34
N LYS A 738 -13.75 -38.60 -21.68
CA LYS A 738 -14.72 -39.19 -20.75
C LYS A 738 -14.29 -38.94 -19.32
N THR A 739 -15.10 -38.18 -18.57
CA THR A 739 -14.79 -37.81 -17.18
C THR A 739 -15.15 -38.91 -16.17
N ALA A 740 -14.41 -39.00 -15.07
CA ALA A 740 -14.57 -40.04 -14.04
C ALA A 740 -15.62 -39.71 -12.94
N GLY A 741 -16.42 -38.64 -13.10
CA GLY A 741 -17.40 -38.20 -12.10
C GLY A 741 -18.76 -38.91 -12.16
N ALA A 742 -19.62 -38.67 -11.16
CA ALA A 742 -20.93 -39.32 -10.94
C ALA A 742 -21.93 -39.23 -12.12
N THR A 743 -21.69 -38.36 -13.12
CA THR A 743 -22.53 -38.19 -14.30
C THR A 743 -21.91 -38.73 -15.60
N GLY A 744 -20.64 -39.19 -15.57
CA GLY A 744 -19.98 -39.82 -16.71
C GLY A 744 -20.01 -39.01 -18.02
N GLU A 745 -19.91 -37.68 -17.93
CA GLU A 745 -20.08 -36.80 -19.08
C GLU A 745 -18.94 -36.96 -20.09
N THR A 746 -19.32 -37.02 -21.37
CA THR A 746 -18.43 -37.09 -22.52
C THR A 746 -18.30 -35.69 -23.13
N TYR A 747 -17.07 -35.20 -23.25
CA TYR A 747 -16.76 -33.91 -23.89
C TYR A 747 -16.10 -34.13 -25.24
N LEU A 748 -16.61 -33.46 -26.27
CA LEU A 748 -15.91 -33.31 -27.54
C LEU A 748 -15.17 -31.97 -27.50
N ILE A 749 -13.85 -32.02 -27.33
CA ILE A 749 -13.01 -30.85 -27.06
C ILE A 749 -12.30 -30.41 -28.34
N GLU A 750 -12.45 -29.15 -28.71
CA GLU A 750 -11.73 -28.51 -29.81
C GLU A 750 -10.48 -27.79 -29.29
N ILE A 751 -9.31 -28.16 -29.84
CA ILE A 751 -7.99 -27.76 -29.32
C ILE A 751 -7.68 -26.27 -29.56
N GLY A 752 -8.09 -25.74 -30.72
CA GLY A 752 -7.75 -24.36 -31.12
C GLY A 752 -6.23 -24.13 -31.15
N ALA A 753 -5.78 -23.03 -30.54
CA ALA A 753 -4.35 -22.70 -30.37
C ALA A 753 -3.78 -23.12 -29.00
N ALA A 754 -4.59 -23.79 -28.16
CA ALA A 754 -4.23 -24.10 -26.78
C ALA A 754 -3.34 -25.35 -26.63
N LEU A 755 -3.28 -26.21 -27.65
CA LEU A 755 -2.33 -27.33 -27.74
C LEU A 755 -1.78 -27.45 -29.17
N ALA A 756 -0.52 -27.86 -29.30
CA ALA A 756 0.11 -28.06 -30.61
C ALA A 756 -0.33 -29.34 -31.33
N ALA A 757 -0.79 -30.36 -30.58
CA ALA A 757 -1.25 -31.66 -31.10
C ALA A 757 -2.30 -32.27 -30.14
N PRO A 758 -3.20 -33.16 -30.59
CA PRO A 758 -4.13 -33.83 -29.70
C PRO A 758 -3.42 -34.81 -28.75
N PRO A 759 -3.91 -35.00 -27.51
CA PRO A 759 -3.43 -36.04 -26.61
C PRO A 759 -3.71 -37.44 -27.18
N SER A 760 -2.87 -38.42 -26.84
CA SER A 760 -2.98 -39.79 -27.33
C SER A 760 -4.24 -40.49 -26.83
N VAL A 761 -4.86 -41.31 -27.68
CA VAL A 761 -5.99 -42.16 -27.25
C VAL A 761 -5.53 -43.08 -26.11
N GLY A 762 -6.29 -43.10 -25.02
CA GLY A 762 -6.00 -43.85 -23.80
C GLY A 762 -5.21 -43.09 -22.72
N SER A 763 -4.76 -41.86 -22.98
CA SER A 763 -4.09 -41.05 -21.95
C SER A 763 -5.09 -40.34 -21.02
N GLU A 764 -4.67 -40.11 -19.78
CA GLU A 764 -5.35 -39.15 -18.91
C GLU A 764 -5.10 -37.72 -19.41
N PHE A 765 -6.12 -36.88 -19.28
CA PHE A 765 -6.06 -35.48 -19.66
C PHE A 765 -6.66 -34.61 -18.55
N ASN A 766 -5.92 -33.56 -18.17
CA ASN A 766 -6.34 -32.54 -17.23
C ASN A 766 -6.28 -31.18 -17.91
N GLY A 767 -7.37 -30.42 -17.85
CA GLY A 767 -7.40 -29.11 -18.48
C GLY A 767 -8.64 -28.30 -18.14
N GLN A 768 -8.64 -27.05 -18.57
CA GLN A 768 -9.78 -26.15 -18.46
C GLN A 768 -10.47 -26.01 -19.82
N ILE A 769 -11.79 -26.23 -19.85
CA ILE A 769 -12.61 -26.17 -21.06
C ILE A 769 -13.78 -25.19 -20.91
N LYS A 770 -14.27 -24.67 -22.03
CA LYS A 770 -15.50 -23.85 -22.11
C LYS A 770 -16.58 -24.61 -22.90
N PRO A 771 -17.69 -25.06 -22.26
CA PRO A 771 -18.79 -25.68 -22.97
C PRO A 771 -19.47 -24.71 -23.94
N VAL A 772 -19.72 -25.17 -25.18
CA VAL A 772 -20.30 -24.36 -26.26
C VAL A 772 -21.77 -24.74 -26.49
N SER A 773 -22.04 -26.05 -26.59
CA SER A 773 -23.36 -26.64 -26.79
C SER A 773 -23.42 -28.07 -26.22
N LYS A 774 -24.64 -28.57 -26.01
CA LYS A 774 -24.89 -29.96 -25.63
C LYS A 774 -25.81 -30.59 -26.66
N ASP A 775 -25.40 -31.72 -27.21
CA ASP A 775 -26.19 -32.49 -28.17
C ASP A 775 -26.25 -33.95 -27.70
N GLY A 776 -27.44 -34.42 -27.35
CA GLY A 776 -27.63 -35.73 -26.72
C GLY A 776 -26.80 -35.92 -25.43
N THR A 777 -25.95 -36.95 -25.41
CA THR A 777 -25.07 -37.33 -24.28
C THR A 777 -23.68 -36.67 -24.32
N GLY A 778 -23.34 -35.95 -25.40
CA GLY A 778 -22.05 -35.30 -25.60
C GLY A 778 -22.09 -33.78 -25.39
N ILE A 779 -21.04 -33.22 -24.82
CA ILE A 779 -20.86 -31.78 -24.63
C ILE A 779 -19.75 -31.28 -25.55
N LEU A 780 -20.06 -30.39 -26.49
CA LEU A 780 -19.05 -29.71 -27.29
C LEU A 780 -18.39 -28.63 -26.43
N ALA A 781 -17.06 -28.60 -26.38
CA ALA A 781 -16.31 -27.62 -25.61
C ALA A 781 -15.05 -27.13 -26.34
N GLN A 782 -14.62 -25.93 -26.03
CA GLN A 782 -13.36 -25.36 -26.50
C GLN A 782 -12.30 -25.50 -25.41
N LEU A 783 -11.10 -25.94 -25.78
CA LEU A 783 -9.97 -26.00 -24.87
C LEU A 783 -9.47 -24.57 -24.56
N ILE A 784 -9.37 -24.24 -23.28
CA ILE A 784 -8.78 -22.98 -22.82
C ILE A 784 -7.31 -23.20 -22.45
N MET A 785 -7.04 -24.27 -21.70
CA MET A 785 -5.72 -24.57 -21.14
C MET A 785 -5.63 -26.07 -20.84
N ALA A 786 -4.45 -26.67 -21.03
CA ALA A 786 -4.14 -28.01 -20.52
C ALA A 786 -3.06 -27.90 -19.43
N TYR A 787 -3.07 -28.84 -18.50
CA TYR A 787 -2.18 -28.89 -17.33
C TYR A 787 -1.11 -29.98 -17.46
#